data_AF-A0A395IYL8-F1
#
_entry.id   AF-A0A395IYL8-F1
#
_cell.length_a   1.000
_cell.length_b   1.000
_cell.length_c   1.000
_cell.angle_alpha   90.00
_cell.angle_beta   90.00
_cell.angle_gamma   90.00
#
_symmetry.space_group_name_H-M   'P 1'
#
loop_
_entity.id
_entity.type
_entity.pdbx_description
1 polymer ?
#
loop_
_entity_poly.entity_id
_entity_poly.type
_entity_poly.pdbx_seq_one_letter_code
_entity_poly.pdbx_strand_id
1 'polypeptide(L)'
;MRRLSTAFKKKDKENNKPSPTFAENEGTSSSTSARRLTLGVTKKSTSGTASSNPQEFEGPDHSVKRAGIIGTLESLGKVISTANRPLNSETGDGSYETKQEQTGLLDDLKAMRVKDLETLQMVLKQELGSSKLTDDKTMLMERTIQLVANLPETSKTRVKLTEILVDELWNSLEHPPASMLGDKYNYRQADGSYNNIRFPDIGKAGTAYARSVTPKIVQPNPKPDPGLIFDTIMSRENGGFKPHPNNVSSMLYYIASIIIHDCFRTSHDDFNISTTSSYLDLSPLYGSNQDEQNNMRTLKNGELKPDCFAEKRLLGFPPGVGCILIMFNRFHNYVVKQLATINENGRFTPPKDSLPDDKKQAAWKKYDNDLFQTGRLITCGLYINIILLDYLRTIVGLNRVNSTWTLDPRIEMERNSKPGAVAGVGNQCAAEFNLVYRWHSCISQRDEKWSEDLYLKIFGKSYKEVSMQELLIGLGKLEAMTPDDPLQRDFAGMKRGSDGKLNDDDLVRELTASIEDLAGSSGANNVPAVLRAVEILGMEQARAWKCATLNEFRKHFGLKPHEKFSDINSDPVVYEKLKVLFDEPDLVELYAGLVCEDAKKPMDPGVGIGPTYTISRSILSDAVTLVRGDRFYTTDYHPANLTNWGVTEVNYDLNVNQGCVFYKLFIRAFPNHFSYNSIYAHYPLTIPSENKKIMEKLGRTDDYSWEKPAKIQERKNIVTYDGVKSVLTNGEVFGVDPWRRGFAFLMGKPGANFMLAGDGEFFAERRNQMKECLYQDKWHESVKNYYESIVPKLLKKWSYNIGGTTNQVDVIRDIDNSAHVYFASNIFHLPLKSEENPKGVYTEHELYMVLAVIFIVIFFGDVDPAKTFPLRATGLPVTQDLGKLVEQNVNFISKN
;
A
#
# COMPACT_ATOMS: atom_id res chain seq x y z
N MET A 1 8.93 -2.52 39.85
CA MET A 1 8.43 -1.91 41.11
C MET A 1 6.90 -2.00 41.03
N ARG A 2 6.10 -2.47 42.01
CA ARG A 2 5.82 -1.91 43.36
C ARG A 2 5.41 -0.42 43.27
N ARG A 3 4.24 0.05 43.78
CA ARG A 3 3.16 -0.65 44.54
C ARG A 3 1.91 0.27 44.72
N LEU A 4 0.78 -0.34 45.15
CA LEU A 4 -0.42 0.19 45.89
C LEU A 4 -1.65 0.58 45.02
N SER A 5 -2.86 -0.04 45.12
CA SER A 5 -3.89 -0.20 46.20
C SER A 5 -4.84 1.00 46.33
N THR A 6 -6.13 0.94 46.71
CA THR A 6 -7.02 0.00 47.45
C THR A 6 -8.44 -0.02 46.83
N ALA A 7 -9.39 -0.97 47.01
CA ALA A 7 -9.68 -2.11 47.92
C ALA A 7 -10.77 -1.91 49.01
N PHE A 8 -11.90 -2.62 48.88
CA PHE A 8 -12.92 -3.03 49.89
C PHE A 8 -13.29 -4.50 49.54
N LYS A 9 -13.28 -5.54 50.38
CA LYS A 9 -13.89 -5.84 51.72
C LYS A 9 -15.43 -5.99 51.66
N LYS A 10 -16.09 -7.08 52.13
CA LYS A 10 -15.69 -8.47 52.51
C LYS A 10 -16.95 -9.40 52.33
N LYS A 11 -17.34 -10.49 53.04
CA LYS A 11 -16.97 -11.17 54.31
C LYS A 11 -17.36 -12.68 54.35
N ASP A 12 -16.36 -13.53 54.57
CA ASP A 12 -16.25 -14.77 55.40
C ASP A 12 -17.44 -15.70 55.73
N LYS A 13 -17.25 -17.02 55.46
CA LYS A 13 -17.14 -18.18 56.42
C LYS A 13 -16.79 -19.46 55.63
N GLU A 14 -15.81 -20.30 56.00
CA GLU A 14 -15.74 -21.31 57.11
C GLU A 14 -16.75 -22.47 56.95
N ASN A 15 -16.42 -23.77 57.15
CA ASN A 15 -15.24 -24.35 57.81
C ASN A 15 -14.92 -25.84 57.45
N ASN A 16 -13.68 -26.25 57.74
CA ASN A 16 -13.15 -27.59 58.11
C ASN A 16 -13.19 -28.87 57.23
N LYS A 17 -12.07 -29.61 57.38
CA LYS A 17 -11.72 -31.02 57.04
C LYS A 17 -11.85 -31.88 58.35
N PRO A 18 -11.73 -33.25 58.39
CA PRO A 18 -10.60 -34.03 57.84
C PRO A 18 -10.87 -35.50 57.34
N SER A 19 -9.78 -36.16 56.97
CA SER A 19 -9.58 -37.55 56.48
C SER A 19 -9.46 -38.60 57.63
N PRO A 20 -8.93 -39.85 57.47
CA PRO A 20 -8.49 -40.66 56.30
C PRO A 20 -9.16 -42.08 56.29
N THR A 21 -8.64 -43.28 55.90
CA THR A 21 -7.32 -43.85 55.46
C THR A 21 -7.49 -45.26 54.84
N PHE A 22 -6.51 -45.75 54.04
CA PHE A 22 -6.17 -47.19 53.75
C PHE A 22 -7.20 -48.08 53.00
N ALA A 23 -6.85 -49.19 52.31
CA ALA A 23 -5.58 -49.67 51.72
C ALA A 23 -5.82 -50.85 50.72
N GLU A 24 -4.81 -51.19 49.91
CA GLU A 24 -4.53 -52.50 49.24
C GLU A 24 -5.56 -53.10 48.23
N ASN A 25 -5.24 -54.18 47.49
CA ASN A 25 -4.14 -54.42 46.53
C ASN A 25 -4.47 -55.65 45.63
N GLU A 26 -3.68 -55.90 44.57
CA GLU A 26 -3.66 -57.14 43.73
C GLU A 26 -4.93 -57.44 42.88
N GLY A 27 -4.90 -58.20 41.77
CA GLY A 27 -3.79 -58.81 41.01
C GLY A 27 -4.29 -59.63 39.79
N THR A 28 -3.43 -59.80 38.76
CA THR A 28 -3.38 -60.83 37.66
C THR A 28 -4.68 -61.37 36.98
N SER A 29 -4.91 -61.54 35.66
CA SER A 29 -4.16 -61.64 34.37
C SER A 29 -4.09 -63.06 33.71
N SER A 30 -4.76 -63.28 32.58
CA SER A 30 -4.61 -64.33 31.50
C SER A 30 -5.84 -64.20 30.53
N SER A 31 -5.86 -64.37 29.19
CA SER A 31 -5.24 -65.23 28.15
C SER A 31 -6.06 -66.51 27.81
N THR A 32 -6.17 -67.07 26.58
CA THR A 32 -5.39 -66.87 25.33
C THR A 32 -6.12 -67.34 24.02
N SER A 33 -6.01 -66.58 22.91
CA SER A 33 -5.85 -67.00 21.47
C SER A 33 -6.83 -67.88 20.61
N ALA A 34 -6.94 -67.50 19.32
CA ALA A 34 -6.84 -68.32 18.06
C ALA A 34 -8.03 -69.06 17.34
N ARG A 35 -8.39 -68.51 16.14
CA ARG A 35 -8.52 -69.09 14.76
C ARG A 35 -9.28 -70.41 14.40
N ARG A 36 -10.18 -70.26 13.38
CA ARG A 36 -10.36 -71.01 12.08
C ARG A 36 -11.29 -72.26 11.88
N LEU A 37 -12.25 -72.08 10.94
CA LEU A 37 -12.59 -72.88 9.71
C LEU A 37 -13.49 -74.16 9.67
N THR A 38 -14.65 -74.01 9.00
CA THR A 38 -15.31 -74.82 7.90
C THR A 38 -15.67 -76.31 7.98
N LEU A 39 -16.87 -76.64 7.47
CA LEU A 39 -17.22 -77.60 6.38
C LEU A 39 -18.72 -77.36 5.98
N GLY A 40 -19.33 -77.88 4.90
CA GLY A 40 -18.88 -78.69 3.74
C GLY A 40 -20.05 -79.34 2.96
N VAL A 41 -19.77 -80.03 1.83
CA VAL A 41 -20.65 -80.99 1.07
C VAL A 41 -21.85 -80.42 0.27
N THR A 42 -22.33 -80.95 -0.88
CA THR A 42 -21.67 -81.29 -2.19
C THR A 42 -22.59 -80.93 -3.40
N LYS A 43 -22.96 -81.87 -4.31
CA LYS A 43 -23.66 -81.68 -5.62
C LYS A 43 -24.17 -83.02 -6.21
N LYS A 44 -24.98 -82.99 -7.28
CA LYS A 44 -24.80 -83.80 -8.52
C LYS A 44 -25.52 -83.14 -9.73
N SER A 45 -25.15 -83.35 -11.00
CA SER A 45 -23.82 -83.61 -11.62
C SER A 45 -23.86 -83.54 -13.17
N THR A 46 -24.44 -82.49 -13.77
CA THR A 46 -24.68 -82.36 -15.23
C THR A 46 -24.56 -80.90 -15.72
N SER A 47 -24.23 -80.58 -16.97
CA SER A 47 -23.48 -81.33 -18.01
C SER A 47 -23.10 -80.42 -19.20
N GLY A 48 -21.92 -79.79 -19.16
CA GLY A 48 -21.38 -78.94 -20.23
C GLY A 48 -20.09 -78.24 -19.78
N THR A 49 -19.09 -78.10 -20.66
CA THR A 49 -17.77 -77.52 -20.35
C THR A 49 -17.77 -75.98 -20.43
N ALA A 50 -16.95 -75.22 -19.70
CA ALA A 50 -15.77 -75.58 -18.89
C ALA A 50 -15.65 -74.80 -17.55
N SER A 51 -14.88 -75.36 -16.62
CA SER A 51 -14.24 -74.72 -15.43
C SER A 51 -14.98 -73.63 -14.64
N SER A 52 -15.68 -74.09 -13.58
CA SER A 52 -15.78 -73.48 -12.23
C SER A 52 -16.40 -72.06 -12.03
N ASN A 53 -17.71 -72.07 -11.74
CA ASN A 53 -18.54 -71.10 -10.97
C ASN A 53 -19.51 -71.96 -10.08
N PRO A 54 -20.53 -71.47 -9.31
CA PRO A 54 -21.17 -70.14 -9.22
C PRO A 54 -21.51 -69.67 -7.76
N GLN A 55 -22.67 -69.01 -7.56
CA GLN A 55 -23.16 -68.24 -6.39
C GLN A 55 -24.62 -68.65 -6.00
N GLU A 56 -25.29 -67.86 -5.15
CA GLU A 56 -26.73 -67.88 -4.74
C GLU A 56 -27.15 -68.89 -3.65
N PHE A 57 -28.14 -68.63 -2.78
CA PHE A 57 -28.80 -67.39 -2.29
C PHE A 57 -29.60 -67.71 -1.01
N GLU A 58 -29.58 -66.87 0.02
CA GLU A 58 -30.48 -66.97 1.18
C GLU A 58 -30.64 -65.61 1.90
N GLY A 59 -31.79 -65.36 2.54
CA GLY A 59 -32.12 -64.12 3.25
C GLY A 59 -32.56 -64.36 4.71
N PRO A 60 -32.53 -63.34 5.59
CA PRO A 60 -32.69 -63.53 7.04
C PRO A 60 -34.15 -63.73 7.50
N ASP A 61 -34.31 -64.58 8.52
CA ASP A 61 -35.58 -64.93 9.17
C ASP A 61 -36.05 -63.91 10.24
N HIS A 62 -37.37 -63.80 10.43
CA HIS A 62 -38.04 -62.85 11.33
C HIS A 62 -38.50 -63.48 12.66
N SER A 63 -37.56 -63.78 13.57
CA SER A 63 -37.91 -64.20 14.94
C SER A 63 -37.81 -63.05 15.97
N VAL A 64 -38.92 -62.77 16.67
CA VAL A 64 -39.06 -61.60 17.57
C VAL A 64 -38.95 -62.01 19.04
N LYS A 65 -38.10 -61.32 19.83
CA LYS A 65 -38.14 -61.37 21.31
C LYS A 65 -37.99 -60.00 21.99
N ARG A 66 -39.14 -59.45 22.40
CA ARG A 66 -39.36 -58.53 23.54
C ARG A 66 -38.44 -57.30 23.68
N ALA A 67 -38.77 -56.24 22.94
CA ALA A 67 -38.63 -54.85 23.41
C ALA A 67 -39.99 -54.13 23.62
N GLY A 68 -41.11 -54.76 23.20
CA GLY A 68 -42.45 -54.14 23.13
C GLY A 68 -43.27 -54.12 24.42
N ILE A 69 -42.73 -53.54 25.50
CA ILE A 69 -43.51 -53.25 26.73
C ILE A 69 -43.41 -51.76 27.13
N ILE A 70 -42.31 -51.06 26.80
CA ILE A 70 -42.12 -49.64 27.16
C ILE A 70 -42.94 -48.72 26.24
N GLY A 71 -42.79 -48.83 24.91
CA GLY A 71 -43.50 -47.97 23.96
C GLY A 71 -45.03 -48.09 24.01
N THR A 72 -45.56 -49.22 24.47
CA THR A 72 -47.00 -49.42 24.67
C THR A 72 -47.56 -48.52 25.77
N LEU A 73 -46.81 -48.31 26.86
CA LEU A 73 -47.19 -47.41 27.95
C LEU A 73 -47.15 -45.93 27.53
N GLU A 74 -46.15 -45.52 26.76
CA GLU A 74 -46.08 -44.14 26.22
C GLU A 74 -47.24 -43.85 25.25
N SER A 75 -47.62 -44.84 24.42
CA SER A 75 -48.77 -44.70 23.51
C SER A 75 -50.09 -44.53 24.26
N LEU A 76 -50.32 -45.30 25.33
CA LEU A 76 -51.48 -45.14 26.23
C LEU A 76 -51.45 -43.81 26.98
N GLY A 77 -50.28 -43.36 27.45
CA GLY A 77 -50.10 -42.04 28.07
C GLY A 77 -50.51 -40.90 27.12
N LYS A 78 -50.05 -40.95 25.86
CA LYS A 78 -50.46 -39.98 24.82
C LYS A 78 -51.96 -40.04 24.50
N VAL A 79 -52.57 -41.23 24.45
CA VAL A 79 -54.02 -41.35 24.21
C VAL A 79 -54.82 -40.75 25.38
N ILE A 80 -54.43 -41.03 26.63
CA ILE A 80 -55.12 -40.52 27.82
C ILE A 80 -54.95 -39.00 27.96
N SER A 81 -53.77 -38.43 27.67
CA SER A 81 -53.61 -36.96 27.65
C SER A 81 -54.36 -36.29 26.49
N THR A 82 -54.39 -36.91 25.30
CA THR A 82 -55.13 -36.39 24.14
C THR A 82 -56.65 -36.45 24.34
N ALA A 83 -57.17 -37.42 25.12
CA ALA A 83 -58.59 -37.51 25.46
C ALA A 83 -59.03 -36.52 26.54
N ASN A 84 -58.12 -36.08 27.42
CA ASN A 84 -58.43 -35.16 28.54
C ASN A 84 -58.08 -33.69 28.26
N ARG A 85 -57.61 -33.33 27.05
CA ARG A 85 -57.31 -31.94 26.71
C ARG A 85 -58.61 -31.13 26.50
N PRO A 86 -58.69 -29.87 26.96
CA PRO A 86 -59.83 -29.02 26.67
C PRO A 86 -59.92 -28.72 25.17
N LEU A 87 -61.14 -28.51 24.69
CA LEU A 87 -61.46 -28.31 23.28
C LEU A 87 -60.95 -26.94 22.82
N ASN A 88 -60.04 -26.89 21.83
CA ASN A 88 -59.55 -25.61 21.31
C ASN A 88 -60.64 -24.88 20.52
N SER A 89 -60.95 -23.64 20.93
CA SER A 89 -61.89 -22.74 20.28
C SER A 89 -61.24 -21.47 19.71
N GLU A 90 -59.91 -21.36 19.76
CA GLU A 90 -59.16 -20.17 19.31
C GLU A 90 -58.70 -20.26 17.84
N THR A 91 -58.68 -21.46 17.25
CA THR A 91 -58.34 -21.70 15.84
C THR A 91 -59.59 -22.07 15.03
N GLY A 92 -59.71 -21.54 13.81
CA GLY A 92 -60.90 -21.69 12.98
C GLY A 92 -61.18 -23.11 12.45
N ASP A 93 -60.23 -24.03 12.61
CA ASP A 93 -60.32 -25.45 12.22
C ASP A 93 -60.23 -26.41 13.43
N GLY A 94 -60.09 -25.89 14.66
CA GLY A 94 -59.89 -26.69 15.87
C GLY A 94 -58.50 -27.35 15.98
N SER A 95 -57.54 -26.98 15.12
CA SER A 95 -56.14 -27.41 15.25
C SER A 95 -55.51 -26.84 16.53
N TYR A 96 -54.51 -27.52 17.09
CA TYR A 96 -53.80 -27.05 18.28
C TYR A 96 -52.43 -26.53 17.83
N GLU A 97 -52.07 -25.29 18.17
CA GLU A 97 -50.73 -24.78 17.86
C GLU A 97 -49.66 -25.62 18.58
N THR A 98 -48.94 -26.46 17.83
CA THR A 98 -47.80 -27.21 18.34
C THR A 98 -46.57 -26.28 18.42
N LYS A 99 -46.60 -25.33 19.37
CA LYS A 99 -45.39 -24.67 19.84
C LYS A 99 -44.47 -25.76 20.40
N GLN A 100 -43.32 -25.97 19.77
CA GLN A 100 -42.34 -26.97 20.22
C GLN A 100 -41.87 -26.62 21.64
N GLU A 101 -42.08 -27.52 22.60
CA GLU A 101 -41.56 -27.37 23.95
C GLU A 101 -40.03 -27.46 23.92
N GLN A 102 -39.37 -26.30 24.03
CA GLN A 102 -37.92 -26.21 24.00
C GLN A 102 -37.33 -26.73 25.32
N THR A 103 -36.42 -27.71 25.25
CA THR A 103 -35.88 -28.39 26.44
C THR A 103 -35.03 -27.46 27.30
N GLY A 104 -34.98 -27.78 28.60
CA GLY A 104 -34.21 -27.03 29.58
C GLY A 104 -32.75 -27.48 29.66
N LEU A 105 -31.92 -26.66 30.31
CA LEU A 105 -30.49 -26.94 30.56
C LEU A 105 -30.23 -28.30 31.24
N LEU A 106 -31.20 -28.83 31.99
CA LEU A 106 -31.09 -30.15 32.62
C LEU A 106 -31.15 -31.32 31.63
N ASP A 107 -31.77 -31.14 30.46
CA ASP A 107 -31.85 -32.19 29.43
C ASP A 107 -30.68 -32.07 28.45
N ASP A 108 -30.25 -30.84 28.15
CA ASP A 108 -28.96 -30.57 27.50
C ASP A 108 -27.81 -31.23 28.28
N LEU A 109 -27.76 -31.05 29.61
CA LEU A 109 -26.73 -31.64 30.49
C LEU A 109 -26.78 -33.19 30.57
N LYS A 110 -27.90 -33.84 30.25
CA LYS A 110 -27.97 -35.32 30.14
C LYS A 110 -27.39 -35.83 28.82
N ALA A 111 -27.39 -34.99 27.79
CA ALA A 111 -26.91 -35.32 26.45
C ALA A 111 -25.43 -34.95 26.23
N MET A 112 -24.94 -33.91 26.89
CA MET A 112 -23.53 -33.47 26.82
C MET A 112 -22.57 -34.46 27.48
N ARG A 113 -21.42 -34.68 26.84
CA ARG A 113 -20.25 -35.37 27.42
C ARG A 113 -19.36 -34.35 28.14
N VAL A 114 -18.45 -34.80 29.00
CA VAL A 114 -17.50 -33.91 29.73
C VAL A 114 -16.68 -33.04 28.77
N LYS A 115 -16.22 -33.60 27.63
CA LYS A 115 -15.49 -32.84 26.59
C LYS A 115 -16.36 -31.83 25.85
N ASP A 116 -17.67 -32.01 25.85
CA ASP A 116 -18.60 -31.10 25.17
C ASP A 116 -18.79 -29.83 26.01
N LEU A 117 -18.69 -29.92 27.35
CA LEU A 117 -18.63 -28.77 28.26
C LEU A 117 -17.31 -27.97 28.10
N GLU A 118 -16.18 -28.66 27.95
CA GLU A 118 -14.89 -28.02 27.62
C GLU A 118 -14.98 -27.28 26.27
N THR A 119 -15.57 -27.92 25.27
CA THR A 119 -15.80 -27.37 23.93
C THR A 119 -16.71 -26.14 23.98
N LEU A 120 -17.84 -26.19 24.69
CA LEU A 120 -18.72 -25.05 24.89
C LEU A 120 -17.98 -23.87 25.55
N GLN A 121 -17.08 -24.14 26.51
CA GLN A 121 -16.25 -23.10 27.10
C GLN A 121 -15.21 -22.52 26.12
N MET A 122 -14.68 -23.33 25.19
CA MET A 122 -13.77 -22.86 24.14
C MET A 122 -14.49 -21.98 23.12
N VAL A 123 -15.65 -22.39 22.60
CA VAL A 123 -16.49 -21.59 21.69
C VAL A 123 -16.85 -20.25 22.32
N LEU A 124 -17.35 -20.26 23.56
CA LEU A 124 -17.69 -19.02 24.29
C LEU A 124 -16.47 -18.12 24.55
N LYS A 125 -15.25 -18.66 24.65
CA LYS A 125 -14.02 -17.85 24.74
C LYS A 125 -13.63 -17.25 23.39
N GLN A 126 -13.79 -17.98 22.29
CA GLN A 126 -13.55 -17.49 20.92
C GLN A 126 -14.50 -16.32 20.61
N GLU A 127 -15.80 -16.50 20.86
CA GLU A 127 -16.85 -15.46 20.76
C GLU A 127 -16.55 -14.21 21.60
N LEU A 128 -16.00 -14.39 22.81
CA LEU A 128 -15.56 -13.28 23.68
C LEU A 128 -14.19 -12.70 23.30
N GLY A 129 -13.67 -12.99 22.09
CA GLY A 129 -12.48 -12.36 21.51
C GLY A 129 -11.13 -12.90 22.00
N SER A 130 -11.08 -14.13 22.52
CA SER A 130 -9.85 -14.66 23.15
C SER A 130 -8.71 -15.03 22.18
N SER A 131 -8.98 -15.12 20.87
CA SER A 131 -7.99 -15.50 19.84
C SER A 131 -8.31 -14.87 18.48
N LYS A 132 -7.28 -14.41 17.76
CA LYS A 132 -7.42 -13.79 16.42
C LYS A 132 -7.46 -14.79 15.26
N LEU A 133 -7.00 -16.02 15.50
CA LEU A 133 -7.01 -17.15 14.57
C LEU A 133 -7.33 -18.41 15.39
N THR A 134 -7.97 -19.38 14.75
CA THR A 134 -8.29 -20.69 15.36
C THR A 134 -7.26 -21.72 14.91
N ASP A 135 -6.64 -22.43 15.86
CA ASP A 135 -5.75 -23.56 15.59
C ASP A 135 -6.60 -24.79 15.23
N ASP A 136 -6.60 -25.16 13.94
CA ASP A 136 -7.38 -26.26 13.37
C ASP A 136 -7.07 -27.61 14.05
N LYS A 137 -5.83 -27.80 14.51
CA LYS A 137 -5.39 -29.00 15.23
C LYS A 137 -6.06 -29.19 16.58
N THR A 138 -6.71 -28.16 17.12
CA THR A 138 -7.59 -28.31 18.29
C THR A 138 -8.85 -29.11 17.98
N MET A 139 -9.25 -29.20 16.70
CA MET A 139 -10.51 -29.79 16.23
C MET A 139 -11.75 -29.11 16.85
N LEU A 140 -11.67 -27.80 17.12
CA LEU A 140 -12.74 -27.06 17.80
C LEU A 140 -14.05 -27.02 16.99
N MET A 141 -13.94 -26.91 15.67
CA MET A 141 -15.06 -26.96 14.73
C MET A 141 -15.78 -28.32 14.81
N GLU A 142 -15.03 -29.41 14.69
CA GLU A 142 -15.52 -30.79 14.73
C GLU A 142 -16.11 -31.15 16.09
N ARG A 143 -15.51 -30.68 17.19
CA ARG A 143 -16.06 -30.84 18.54
C ARG A 143 -17.36 -30.06 18.71
N THR A 144 -17.46 -28.87 18.13
CA THR A 144 -18.69 -28.05 18.19
C THR A 144 -19.81 -28.73 17.41
N ILE A 145 -19.50 -29.30 16.24
CA ILE A 145 -20.43 -30.16 15.48
C ILE A 145 -20.84 -31.40 16.28
N GLN A 146 -19.93 -32.06 17.00
CA GLN A 146 -20.26 -33.19 17.88
C GLN A 146 -21.17 -32.79 19.04
N LEU A 147 -20.94 -31.64 19.67
CA LEU A 147 -21.81 -31.07 20.71
C LEU A 147 -23.22 -30.75 20.15
N VAL A 148 -23.30 -30.05 19.01
CA VAL A 148 -24.56 -29.73 18.32
C VAL A 148 -25.34 -31.01 17.96
N ALA A 149 -24.66 -32.04 17.48
CA ALA A 149 -25.26 -33.32 17.11
C ALA A 149 -25.69 -34.18 18.31
N ASN A 150 -25.02 -34.08 19.46
CA ASN A 150 -25.41 -34.79 20.69
C ASN A 150 -26.70 -34.20 21.32
N LEU A 151 -26.96 -32.90 21.14
CA LEU A 151 -28.06 -32.20 21.83
C LEU A 151 -29.46 -32.54 21.28
N PRO A 152 -30.52 -32.53 22.13
CA PRO A 152 -31.91 -32.74 21.72
C PRO A 152 -32.36 -31.78 20.61
N GLU A 153 -33.24 -32.21 19.72
CA GLU A 153 -33.76 -31.38 18.61
C GLU A 153 -34.50 -30.14 19.09
N THR A 154 -35.10 -30.20 20.28
CA THR A 154 -35.80 -29.11 20.98
C THR A 154 -34.87 -28.21 21.81
N SER A 155 -33.55 -28.43 21.80
CA SER A 155 -32.60 -27.68 22.62
C SER A 155 -32.36 -26.25 22.12
N LYS A 156 -32.58 -25.27 22.99
CA LYS A 156 -32.19 -23.86 22.75
C LYS A 156 -30.68 -23.73 22.52
N THR A 157 -29.89 -24.53 23.22
CA THR A 157 -28.42 -24.55 23.11
C THR A 157 -27.98 -25.09 21.76
N ARG A 158 -28.66 -26.13 21.24
CA ARG A 158 -28.42 -26.66 19.88
C ARG A 158 -28.73 -25.62 18.82
N VAL A 159 -29.88 -24.95 18.90
CA VAL A 159 -30.26 -23.88 17.97
C VAL A 159 -29.20 -22.79 17.97
N LYS A 160 -28.84 -22.22 19.13
CA LYS A 160 -27.86 -21.13 19.21
C LYS A 160 -26.47 -21.54 18.71
N LEU A 161 -25.99 -22.74 19.00
CA LEU A 161 -24.71 -23.22 18.48
C LEU A 161 -24.75 -23.50 16.98
N THR A 162 -25.92 -23.86 16.43
CA THR A 162 -26.13 -23.98 14.98
C THR A 162 -26.16 -22.61 14.30
N GLU A 163 -26.79 -21.61 14.91
CA GLU A 163 -26.77 -20.21 14.44
C GLU A 163 -25.33 -19.67 14.38
N ILE A 164 -24.56 -19.80 15.47
CA ILE A 164 -23.14 -19.40 15.51
C ILE A 164 -22.32 -20.13 14.45
N LEU A 165 -22.50 -21.45 14.29
CA LEU A 165 -21.79 -22.26 13.30
C LEU A 165 -22.13 -21.84 11.86
N VAL A 166 -23.39 -21.54 11.57
CA VAL A 166 -23.83 -21.06 10.25
C VAL A 166 -23.28 -19.66 9.98
N ASP A 167 -23.29 -18.76 10.96
CA ASP A 167 -22.70 -17.42 10.84
C ASP A 167 -21.18 -17.47 10.66
N GLU A 168 -20.45 -18.33 11.39
CA GLU A 168 -19.00 -18.50 11.23
C GLU A 168 -18.65 -19.04 9.82
N LEU A 169 -19.36 -20.05 9.35
CA LEU A 169 -19.15 -20.63 8.02
C LEU A 169 -19.58 -19.68 6.88
N TRP A 170 -20.65 -18.91 7.06
CA TRP A 170 -21.12 -17.92 6.08
C TRP A 170 -20.14 -16.73 5.97
N ASN A 171 -19.73 -16.16 7.10
CA ASN A 171 -18.82 -15.01 7.13
C ASN A 171 -17.34 -15.38 6.85
N SER A 172 -17.02 -16.68 6.78
CA SER A 172 -15.74 -17.18 6.29
C SER A 172 -15.54 -16.93 4.77
N LEU A 173 -16.62 -16.76 4.02
CA LEU A 173 -16.59 -16.46 2.58
C LEU A 173 -17.06 -15.02 2.31
N GLU A 174 -16.56 -14.44 1.22
CA GLU A 174 -16.97 -13.09 0.81
C GLU A 174 -18.25 -13.13 -0.01
N HIS A 175 -19.29 -12.45 0.50
CA HIS A 175 -20.64 -12.51 -0.04
C HIS A 175 -21.17 -11.09 -0.32
N PRO A 176 -21.03 -10.58 -1.56
CA PRO A 176 -20.35 -11.18 -2.73
C PRO A 176 -18.82 -11.05 -2.68
N PRO A 177 -18.07 -11.80 -3.52
CA PRO A 177 -16.61 -11.73 -3.59
C PRO A 177 -16.09 -10.35 -4.01
N ALA A 178 -14.97 -9.91 -3.43
CA ALA A 178 -14.37 -8.60 -3.71
C ALA A 178 -13.47 -8.55 -4.97
N SER A 179 -13.02 -9.69 -5.52
CA SER A 179 -12.24 -9.78 -6.77
C SER A 179 -12.77 -10.87 -7.72
N MET A 180 -12.35 -10.82 -8.99
CA MET A 180 -12.73 -11.72 -10.09
C MET A 180 -11.53 -11.96 -11.02
N LEU A 181 -11.50 -13.10 -11.70
CA LEU A 181 -10.39 -13.49 -12.58
C LEU A 181 -10.52 -12.97 -14.02
N GLY A 182 -9.40 -12.51 -14.58
CA GLY A 182 -9.20 -12.27 -16.02
C GLY A 182 -8.87 -10.81 -16.35
N ASP A 183 -8.30 -10.55 -17.54
CA ASP A 183 -7.74 -9.24 -17.95
C ASP A 183 -8.67 -8.03 -17.69
N LYS A 184 -9.99 -8.21 -17.76
CA LYS A 184 -11.01 -7.18 -17.44
C LYS A 184 -11.02 -6.73 -15.98
N TYR A 185 -10.67 -7.63 -15.06
CA TYR A 185 -10.72 -7.42 -13.61
C TYR A 185 -9.32 -7.28 -13.00
N ASN A 186 -8.32 -7.96 -13.58
CA ASN A 186 -6.91 -7.89 -13.21
C ASN A 186 -6.30 -6.50 -13.52
N TYR A 187 -6.86 -5.74 -14.47
CA TYR A 187 -6.35 -4.44 -14.91
C TYR A 187 -7.37 -3.31 -14.72
N ARG A 188 -6.89 -2.13 -14.34
CA ARG A 188 -7.66 -0.88 -14.30
C ARG A 188 -8.18 -0.56 -15.70
N GLN A 189 -9.50 -0.53 -15.88
CA GLN A 189 -10.11 -0.15 -17.16
C GLN A 189 -9.76 1.31 -17.51
N ALA A 190 -9.84 1.65 -18.79
CA ALA A 190 -9.36 2.94 -19.28
C ALA A 190 -10.24 4.13 -18.84
N ASP A 191 -11.49 3.86 -18.48
CA ASP A 191 -12.50 4.79 -17.97
C ASP A 191 -12.71 4.66 -16.44
N GLY A 192 -11.91 3.85 -15.74
CA GLY A 192 -12.08 3.53 -14.32
C GLY A 192 -13.23 2.56 -14.00
N SER A 193 -13.96 2.04 -15.00
CA SER A 193 -15.03 1.07 -14.78
C SER A 193 -14.55 -0.27 -14.19
N TYR A 194 -15.46 -1.04 -13.60
CA TYR A 194 -15.19 -2.33 -12.95
C TYR A 194 -14.13 -2.28 -11.82
N ASN A 195 -13.87 -1.10 -11.24
CA ASN A 195 -13.20 -1.00 -9.95
C ASN A 195 -14.07 -1.66 -8.87
N ASN A 196 -15.29 -1.16 -8.67
CA ASN A 196 -16.36 -1.93 -8.02
C ASN A 196 -16.95 -2.95 -9.00
N ILE A 197 -16.87 -4.24 -8.65
CA ILE A 197 -17.33 -5.34 -9.52
C ILE A 197 -18.85 -5.48 -9.54
N ARG A 198 -19.54 -5.11 -8.44
CA ARG A 198 -21.01 -5.15 -8.32
C ARG A 198 -21.70 -4.03 -9.09
N PHE A 199 -21.06 -2.86 -9.11
CA PHE A 199 -21.59 -1.63 -9.68
C PHE A 199 -20.53 -1.02 -10.62
N PRO A 200 -20.38 -1.57 -11.85
CA PRO A 200 -19.25 -1.26 -12.73
C PRO A 200 -19.05 0.20 -13.11
N ASP A 201 -20.11 1.01 -13.07
CA ASP A 201 -20.09 2.43 -13.41
C ASP A 201 -19.79 3.35 -12.21
N ILE A 202 -19.64 2.83 -10.98
CA ILE A 202 -19.18 3.65 -9.85
C ILE A 202 -17.74 4.10 -10.09
N GLY A 203 -17.54 5.41 -10.07
CA GLY A 203 -16.28 6.11 -10.28
C GLY A 203 -15.80 6.13 -11.72
N LYS A 204 -16.68 5.81 -12.68
CA LYS A 204 -16.36 5.76 -14.10
C LYS A 204 -16.37 7.15 -14.74
N ALA A 205 -15.46 7.39 -15.67
CA ALA A 205 -15.46 8.59 -16.51
C ALA A 205 -16.74 8.70 -17.35
N GLY A 206 -17.25 9.92 -17.53
CA GLY A 206 -18.52 10.20 -18.21
C GLY A 206 -19.75 10.03 -17.31
N THR A 207 -19.59 10.01 -15.99
CA THR A 207 -20.70 9.92 -15.03
C THR A 207 -20.92 11.22 -14.25
N ALA A 208 -22.11 11.39 -13.68
CA ALA A 208 -22.47 12.58 -12.91
C ALA A 208 -21.74 12.66 -11.57
N TYR A 209 -21.38 13.87 -11.12
CA TYR A 209 -20.86 14.10 -9.78
C TYR A 209 -21.87 13.65 -8.70
N ALA A 210 -21.36 13.01 -7.65
CA ALA A 210 -22.16 12.72 -6.45
C ALA A 210 -22.52 14.01 -5.69
N ARG A 211 -23.35 13.86 -4.66
CA ARG A 211 -23.68 14.92 -3.69
C ARG A 211 -23.52 14.36 -2.28
N SER A 212 -22.67 14.97 -1.47
CA SER A 212 -22.48 14.56 -0.07
C SER A 212 -23.50 15.21 0.88
N VAL A 213 -23.95 16.44 0.59
CA VAL A 213 -24.73 17.26 1.52
C VAL A 213 -26.06 17.70 0.91
N THR A 214 -27.15 17.49 1.64
CA THR A 214 -28.48 18.01 1.29
C THR A 214 -28.57 19.50 1.67
N PRO A 215 -28.75 20.43 0.72
CA PRO A 215 -29.10 21.81 1.05
C PRO A 215 -30.52 21.86 1.65
N LYS A 216 -30.69 22.58 2.75
CA LYS A 216 -31.95 22.74 3.51
C LYS A 216 -32.22 24.19 3.91
N ILE A 217 -31.18 24.99 4.11
CA ILE A 217 -31.29 26.42 4.44
C ILE A 217 -31.87 27.17 3.23
N VAL A 218 -32.93 27.94 3.47
CA VAL A 218 -33.51 28.85 2.47
C VAL A 218 -32.53 30.00 2.24
N GLN A 219 -32.13 30.18 0.99
CA GLN A 219 -31.16 31.19 0.58
C GLN A 219 -31.84 32.48 0.09
N PRO A 220 -31.25 33.67 0.31
CA PRO A 220 -31.74 34.91 -0.26
C PRO A 220 -31.66 34.90 -1.80
N ASN A 221 -32.49 35.73 -2.43
CA ASN A 221 -32.48 35.96 -3.88
C ASN A 221 -32.73 37.45 -4.15
N PRO A 222 -31.80 38.19 -4.80
CA PRO A 222 -30.51 37.72 -5.31
C PRO A 222 -29.54 37.30 -4.19
N LYS A 223 -28.53 36.50 -4.57
CA LYS A 223 -27.32 36.31 -3.77
C LYS A 223 -26.28 37.40 -4.11
N PRO A 224 -25.23 37.59 -3.30
CA PRO A 224 -24.20 38.60 -3.59
C PRO A 224 -23.49 38.32 -4.91
N ASP A 225 -22.96 39.37 -5.54
CA ASP A 225 -22.21 39.25 -6.78
C ASP A 225 -20.89 38.47 -6.56
N PRO A 226 -20.57 37.45 -7.38
CA PRO A 226 -19.32 36.69 -7.25
C PRO A 226 -18.06 37.56 -7.42
N GLY A 227 -18.11 38.59 -8.27
CA GLY A 227 -17.01 39.54 -8.44
C GLY A 227 -16.78 40.35 -7.18
N LEU A 228 -17.86 40.89 -6.58
CA LEU A 228 -17.81 41.59 -5.30
C LEU A 228 -17.28 40.71 -4.16
N ILE A 229 -17.69 39.43 -4.09
CA ILE A 229 -17.13 38.47 -3.12
C ILE A 229 -15.62 38.33 -3.32
N PHE A 230 -15.17 38.10 -4.56
CA PHE A 230 -13.75 37.96 -4.86
C PHE A 230 -12.95 39.21 -4.49
N ASP A 231 -13.39 40.37 -4.99
CA ASP A 231 -12.69 41.65 -4.84
C ASP A 231 -12.60 42.08 -3.37
N THR A 232 -13.61 41.76 -2.56
CA THR A 232 -13.65 42.20 -1.16
C THR A 232 -12.97 41.26 -0.17
N ILE A 233 -13.05 39.93 -0.33
CA ILE A 233 -12.57 38.97 0.70
C ILE A 233 -11.68 37.82 0.21
N MET A 234 -11.49 37.63 -1.10
CA MET A 234 -10.60 36.60 -1.65
C MET A 234 -9.28 37.16 -2.16
N SER A 235 -9.33 38.24 -2.95
CA SER A 235 -8.17 38.81 -3.66
C SER A 235 -7.03 39.21 -2.74
N ARG A 236 -5.80 38.79 -3.07
CA ARG A 236 -4.57 39.21 -2.37
C ARG A 236 -4.24 40.69 -2.53
N GLU A 237 -4.89 41.42 -3.43
CA GLU A 237 -4.76 42.89 -3.49
C GLU A 237 -5.25 43.59 -2.21
N ASN A 238 -6.11 42.92 -1.41
CA ASN A 238 -6.56 43.42 -0.10
C ASN A 238 -5.48 43.38 1.01
N GLY A 239 -4.36 42.69 0.83
CA GLY A 239 -3.40 42.46 1.93
C GLY A 239 -1.98 42.02 1.56
N GLY A 240 -1.66 41.92 0.27
CA GLY A 240 -0.39 41.38 -0.23
C GLY A 240 -0.33 39.84 -0.18
N PHE A 241 0.75 39.30 -0.74
CA PHE A 241 1.04 37.86 -0.68
C PHE A 241 1.41 37.44 0.75
N LYS A 242 0.65 36.48 1.29
CA LYS A 242 0.93 35.84 2.57
C LYS A 242 1.66 34.52 2.30
N PRO A 243 2.95 34.39 2.64
CA PRO A 243 3.70 33.14 2.43
C PRO A 243 3.18 32.02 3.32
N HIS A 244 3.38 30.77 2.89
CA HIS A 244 2.97 29.60 3.66
C HIS A 244 3.71 29.54 5.01
N PRO A 245 3.01 29.48 6.16
CA PRO A 245 3.63 29.64 7.48
C PRO A 245 4.60 28.51 7.86
N ASN A 246 4.54 27.38 7.15
CA ASN A 246 5.41 26.23 7.32
C ASN A 246 6.40 26.06 6.13
N ASN A 247 6.61 27.11 5.34
CA ASN A 247 7.56 27.17 4.21
C ASN A 247 7.42 25.98 3.21
N VAL A 248 6.17 25.63 2.90
CA VAL A 248 5.83 24.57 1.94
C VAL A 248 6.15 25.02 0.51
N SER A 249 6.68 24.10 -0.30
CA SER A 249 7.02 24.37 -1.70
C SER A 249 5.78 24.29 -2.60
N SER A 250 5.76 25.08 -3.68
CA SER A 250 4.78 24.98 -4.78
C SER A 250 4.62 23.56 -5.32
N MET A 251 5.66 22.72 -5.24
CA MET A 251 5.63 21.29 -5.59
C MET A 251 4.50 20.49 -4.90
N LEU A 252 4.11 20.86 -3.67
CA LEU A 252 2.98 20.23 -2.98
C LEU A 252 1.65 20.55 -3.69
N TYR A 253 1.49 21.78 -4.14
CA TYR A 253 0.32 22.23 -4.89
C TYR A 253 0.34 21.73 -6.34
N TYR A 254 1.50 21.32 -6.87
CA TYR A 254 1.59 20.62 -8.16
C TYR A 254 1.14 19.16 -8.08
N ILE A 255 1.50 18.44 -7.01
CA ILE A 255 0.90 17.13 -6.73
C ILE A 255 -0.61 17.27 -6.51
N ALA A 256 -1.05 18.27 -5.74
CA ALA A 256 -2.48 18.56 -5.59
C ALA A 256 -3.16 18.78 -6.94
N SER A 257 -2.55 19.58 -7.83
CA SER A 257 -3.07 19.83 -9.19
C SER A 257 -3.22 18.54 -10.01
N ILE A 258 -2.26 17.60 -9.90
CA ILE A 258 -2.35 16.29 -10.58
C ILE A 258 -3.49 15.45 -9.97
N ILE A 259 -3.57 15.32 -8.64
CA ILE A 259 -4.65 14.60 -7.94
C ILE A 259 -6.03 15.15 -8.33
N ILE A 260 -6.15 16.48 -8.45
CA ILE A 260 -7.38 17.17 -8.84
C ILE A 260 -7.76 16.81 -10.27
N HIS A 261 -6.82 16.85 -11.22
CA HIS A 261 -7.11 16.49 -12.60
C HIS A 261 -7.34 14.98 -12.80
N ASP A 262 -6.84 14.15 -11.88
CA ASP A 262 -7.11 12.70 -11.85
C ASP A 262 -8.57 12.41 -11.53
N CYS A 263 -9.10 13.07 -10.49
CA CYS A 263 -10.44 12.84 -9.94
C CYS A 263 -11.54 13.81 -10.46
N PHE A 264 -11.17 14.94 -11.08
CA PHE A 264 -12.11 15.99 -11.47
C PHE A 264 -11.80 16.60 -12.86
N ARG A 265 -12.67 16.31 -13.84
CA ARG A 265 -12.61 16.86 -15.20
C ARG A 265 -14.03 17.16 -15.70
N THR A 266 -14.66 18.19 -15.14
CA THR A 266 -16.02 18.63 -15.48
C THR A 266 -16.20 18.78 -17.00
N SER A 267 -17.26 18.21 -17.57
CA SER A 267 -17.59 18.39 -19.00
C SER A 267 -18.00 19.84 -19.30
N HIS A 268 -17.64 20.34 -20.49
CA HIS A 268 -18.12 21.63 -20.99
C HIS A 268 -19.52 21.55 -21.62
N ASP A 269 -20.02 20.34 -21.95
CA ASP A 269 -21.36 20.12 -22.52
C ASP A 269 -22.45 19.97 -21.43
N ASP A 270 -22.11 19.29 -20.34
CA ASP A 270 -22.93 19.18 -19.13
C ASP A 270 -22.04 19.26 -17.88
N PHE A 271 -22.06 20.42 -17.22
CA PHE A 271 -21.27 20.67 -16.03
C PHE A 271 -21.60 19.74 -14.84
N ASN A 272 -22.64 18.92 -14.89
CA ASN A 272 -22.92 17.90 -13.87
C ASN A 272 -22.05 16.64 -14.02
N ILE A 273 -21.38 16.44 -15.17
CA ILE A 273 -20.62 15.23 -15.51
C ILE A 273 -19.11 15.42 -15.31
N SER A 274 -18.44 14.43 -14.73
CA SER A 274 -16.97 14.29 -14.79
C SER A 274 -16.58 13.41 -15.97
N THR A 275 -15.69 13.90 -16.82
CA THR A 275 -15.09 13.15 -17.95
C THR A 275 -13.81 12.41 -17.57
N THR A 276 -13.48 12.36 -16.28
CA THR A 276 -12.43 11.50 -15.69
C THR A 276 -12.99 10.60 -14.59
N SER A 277 -12.22 9.58 -14.21
CA SER A 277 -12.58 8.62 -13.17
C SER A 277 -12.66 9.29 -11.78
N SER A 278 -13.26 8.61 -10.81
CA SER A 278 -13.22 9.03 -9.38
C SER A 278 -12.12 8.29 -8.60
N TYR A 279 -11.08 7.83 -9.29
CA TYR A 279 -9.98 7.06 -8.72
C TYR A 279 -8.64 7.77 -8.92
N LEU A 280 -7.67 7.44 -8.08
CA LEU A 280 -6.29 7.93 -8.23
C LEU A 280 -5.54 7.06 -9.24
N ASP A 281 -6.06 6.96 -10.48
CA ASP A 281 -5.55 6.05 -11.51
C ASP A 281 -4.55 6.68 -12.52
N LEU A 282 -4.03 7.85 -12.15
CA LEU A 282 -3.06 8.68 -12.87
C LEU A 282 -3.50 8.98 -14.31
N SER A 283 -4.81 9.18 -14.48
CA SER A 283 -5.45 9.56 -15.75
C SER A 283 -4.89 10.86 -16.38
N PRO A 284 -4.28 11.84 -15.67
CA PRO A 284 -3.64 12.97 -16.34
C PRO A 284 -2.41 12.57 -17.18
N LEU A 285 -1.73 11.48 -16.82
CA LEU A 285 -0.69 10.85 -17.64
C LEU A 285 -1.30 9.94 -18.71
N TYR A 286 -2.16 9.00 -18.30
CA TYR A 286 -2.58 7.88 -19.16
C TYR A 286 -3.71 8.24 -20.13
N GLY A 287 -4.67 9.07 -19.71
CA GLY A 287 -5.95 9.28 -20.37
C GLY A 287 -7.11 8.65 -19.60
N SER A 288 -8.26 9.33 -19.65
CA SER A 288 -9.51 9.03 -18.94
C SER A 288 -10.46 8.10 -19.74
N ASN A 289 -10.04 7.62 -20.90
CA ASN A 289 -10.76 6.65 -21.72
C ASN A 289 -9.79 5.87 -22.63
N GLN A 290 -10.31 4.86 -23.34
CA GLN A 290 -9.49 3.94 -24.12
C GLN A 290 -8.76 4.61 -25.30
N ASP A 291 -9.34 5.64 -25.92
CA ASP A 291 -8.75 6.31 -27.07
C ASP A 291 -7.69 7.34 -26.66
N GLU A 292 -7.88 8.03 -25.52
CA GLU A 292 -6.80 8.81 -24.90
C GLU A 292 -5.61 7.90 -24.51
N GLN A 293 -5.87 6.71 -23.95
CA GLN A 293 -4.82 5.73 -23.65
C GLN A 293 -4.12 5.18 -24.91
N ASN A 294 -4.87 4.89 -25.97
CA ASN A 294 -4.30 4.47 -27.26
C ASN A 294 -3.41 5.57 -27.85
N ASN A 295 -3.83 6.83 -27.75
CA ASN A 295 -3.08 8.00 -28.24
C ASN A 295 -1.85 8.31 -27.37
N MET A 296 -1.85 7.99 -26.07
CA MET A 296 -0.68 8.13 -25.20
C MET A 296 0.38 7.03 -25.40
N ARG A 297 -0.02 5.84 -25.88
CA ARG A 297 0.87 4.70 -26.10
C ARG A 297 1.65 4.80 -27.41
N THR A 298 2.79 4.11 -27.46
CA THR A 298 3.51 3.76 -28.70
C THR A 298 2.93 2.52 -29.38
N LEU A 299 2.09 1.76 -28.66
CA LEU A 299 1.57 0.44 -29.02
C LEU A 299 2.68 -0.60 -29.30
N LYS A 300 3.84 -0.41 -28.66
CA LYS A 300 4.99 -1.32 -28.69
C LYS A 300 5.64 -1.44 -27.30
N ASN A 301 5.95 -2.67 -26.88
CA ASN A 301 6.62 -2.99 -25.60
C ASN A 301 5.95 -2.45 -24.33
N GLY A 302 4.68 -2.04 -24.41
CA GLY A 302 3.95 -1.35 -23.37
C GLY A 302 4.31 0.14 -23.19
N GLU A 303 5.19 0.71 -24.03
CA GLU A 303 5.76 2.04 -23.79
C GLU A 303 4.79 3.19 -24.12
N LEU A 304 4.83 4.25 -23.30
CA LEU A 304 4.23 5.55 -23.55
C LEU A 304 5.09 6.40 -24.50
N LYS A 305 4.46 7.29 -25.26
CA LYS A 305 5.16 8.33 -26.03
C LYS A 305 6.06 9.18 -25.08
N PRO A 306 7.34 9.43 -25.40
CA PRO A 306 8.29 10.02 -24.47
C PRO A 306 7.95 11.45 -24.07
N ASP A 307 8.11 11.75 -22.77
CA ASP A 307 7.94 13.10 -22.19
C ASP A 307 6.61 13.76 -22.62
N CYS A 308 5.51 13.02 -22.45
CA CYS A 308 4.15 13.39 -22.81
C CYS A 308 3.17 13.04 -21.67
N PHE A 309 2.01 13.69 -21.66
CA PHE A 309 0.87 13.39 -20.79
C PHE A 309 -0.46 13.69 -21.48
N ALA A 310 -1.54 13.01 -21.07
CA ALA A 310 -2.83 13.02 -21.75
C ALA A 310 -3.58 14.34 -21.58
N GLU A 311 -3.67 14.84 -20.35
CA GLU A 311 -4.49 16.00 -19.96
C GLU A 311 -3.98 17.31 -20.60
N LYS A 312 -4.72 17.83 -21.59
CA LYS A 312 -4.41 19.09 -22.28
C LYS A 312 -4.44 20.29 -21.32
N ARG A 313 -5.34 20.32 -20.34
CA ARG A 313 -5.55 21.49 -19.44
C ARG A 313 -4.29 21.83 -18.63
N LEU A 314 -3.49 20.83 -18.25
CA LEU A 314 -2.26 21.02 -17.48
C LEU A 314 -1.09 21.64 -18.27
N LEU A 315 -1.26 21.90 -19.57
CA LEU A 315 -0.36 22.78 -20.33
C LEU A 315 -0.59 24.28 -20.01
N GLY A 316 -1.74 24.62 -19.42
CA GLY A 316 -2.07 25.94 -18.90
C GLY A 316 -1.70 26.15 -17.42
N PHE A 317 -0.91 25.25 -16.83
CA PHE A 317 -0.45 25.29 -15.43
C PHE A 317 1.06 25.55 -15.36
N PRO A 318 1.59 26.04 -14.22
CA PRO A 318 3.02 26.20 -14.00
C PRO A 318 3.83 24.95 -14.40
N PRO A 319 4.93 25.07 -15.17
CA PRO A 319 5.58 23.93 -15.81
C PRO A 319 6.00 22.79 -14.88
N GLY A 320 6.30 23.06 -13.60
CA GLY A 320 6.60 22.03 -12.61
C GLY A 320 5.51 20.94 -12.48
N VAL A 321 4.24 21.26 -12.75
CA VAL A 321 3.14 20.27 -12.78
C VAL A 321 3.36 19.25 -13.90
N GLY A 322 3.62 19.72 -15.13
CA GLY A 322 3.91 18.87 -16.27
C GLY A 322 5.23 18.12 -16.12
N CYS A 323 6.24 18.71 -15.48
CA CYS A 323 7.50 18.04 -15.16
C CYS A 323 7.29 16.79 -14.29
N ILE A 324 6.38 16.81 -13.30
CA ILE A 324 6.06 15.63 -12.48
C ILE A 324 5.39 14.53 -13.34
N LEU A 325 4.48 14.89 -14.26
CA LEU A 325 3.88 13.92 -15.18
C LEU A 325 4.91 13.33 -16.16
N ILE A 326 5.89 14.13 -16.61
CA ILE A 326 7.04 13.66 -17.40
C ILE A 326 7.90 12.69 -16.57
N MET A 327 8.10 12.92 -15.27
CA MET A 327 8.78 11.94 -14.42
C MET A 327 8.03 10.60 -14.35
N PHE A 328 6.70 10.62 -14.20
CA PHE A 328 5.90 9.39 -14.21
C PHE A 328 5.88 8.70 -15.59
N ASN A 329 5.89 9.45 -16.70
CA ASN A 329 6.06 8.91 -18.06
C ASN A 329 7.39 8.13 -18.18
N ARG A 330 8.50 8.75 -17.74
CA ARG A 330 9.83 8.14 -17.73
C ARG A 330 9.89 6.93 -16.80
N PHE A 331 9.27 6.99 -15.62
CA PHE A 331 9.19 5.85 -14.70
C PHE A 331 8.41 4.67 -15.27
N HIS A 332 7.26 4.90 -15.90
CA HIS A 332 6.50 3.85 -16.59
C HIS A 332 7.34 3.19 -17.70
N ASN A 333 8.00 4.00 -18.52
CA ASN A 333 8.87 3.52 -19.59
C ASN A 333 10.13 2.79 -19.10
N TYR A 334 10.62 3.08 -17.88
CA TYR A 334 11.61 2.28 -17.17
C TYR A 334 11.00 0.94 -16.70
N VAL A 335 9.84 0.97 -16.05
CA VAL A 335 9.14 -0.19 -15.49
C VAL A 335 8.84 -1.26 -16.55
N VAL A 336 8.25 -0.91 -17.69
CA VAL A 336 7.92 -1.91 -18.74
C VAL A 336 9.17 -2.56 -19.33
N LYS A 337 10.31 -1.84 -19.38
CA LYS A 337 11.60 -2.39 -19.81
C LYS A 337 12.18 -3.36 -18.78
N GLN A 338 12.02 -3.09 -17.48
CA GLN A 338 12.39 -4.05 -16.43
C GLN A 338 11.48 -5.28 -16.46
N LEU A 339 10.16 -5.13 -16.61
CA LEU A 339 9.22 -6.26 -16.74
C LEU A 339 9.57 -7.18 -17.90
N ALA A 340 9.86 -6.62 -19.08
CA ALA A 340 10.28 -7.40 -20.26
C ALA A 340 11.66 -8.05 -20.09
N THR A 341 12.59 -7.41 -19.37
CA THR A 341 13.94 -7.94 -19.12
C THR A 341 13.93 -9.07 -18.09
N ILE A 342 13.15 -8.92 -17.01
CA ILE A 342 13.04 -9.88 -15.91
C ILE A 342 12.16 -11.07 -16.31
N ASN A 343 11.10 -10.83 -17.09
CA ASN A 343 10.15 -11.84 -17.57
C ASN A 343 9.68 -12.80 -16.45
N GLU A 344 9.23 -12.23 -15.33
CA GLU A 344 8.89 -12.98 -14.10
C GLU A 344 7.89 -14.11 -14.40
N ASN A 345 8.27 -15.36 -14.07
CA ASN A 345 7.52 -16.58 -14.36
C ASN A 345 7.13 -16.80 -15.84
N GLY A 346 7.84 -16.16 -16.79
CA GLY A 346 7.54 -16.22 -18.23
C GLY A 346 6.38 -15.32 -18.68
N ARG A 347 5.82 -14.49 -17.79
CA ARG A 347 4.62 -13.66 -18.01
C ARG A 347 4.74 -12.69 -19.20
N PHE A 348 5.96 -12.25 -19.51
CA PHE A 348 6.27 -11.31 -20.59
C PHE A 348 7.23 -11.94 -21.61
N THR A 349 6.99 -13.20 -21.97
CA THR A 349 7.77 -13.88 -23.00
C THR A 349 7.40 -13.33 -24.39
N PRO A 350 8.36 -12.79 -25.17
CA PRO A 350 8.07 -12.25 -26.49
C PRO A 350 7.46 -13.31 -27.44
N PRO A 351 6.43 -12.95 -28.25
CA PRO A 351 5.85 -13.86 -29.24
C PRO A 351 6.89 -14.39 -30.24
N LYS A 352 6.85 -15.69 -30.52
CA LYS A 352 7.75 -16.34 -31.47
C LYS A 352 7.48 -15.88 -32.91
N ASP A 353 8.54 -15.60 -33.66
CA ASP A 353 8.43 -15.17 -35.05
C ASP A 353 7.77 -16.19 -35.99
N SER A 354 7.79 -17.47 -35.63
CA SER A 354 7.21 -18.60 -36.37
C SER A 354 5.69 -18.79 -36.19
N LEU A 355 4.99 -17.83 -35.59
CA LEU A 355 3.53 -17.83 -35.51
C LEU A 355 2.92 -17.37 -36.85
N PRO A 356 1.78 -17.94 -37.29
CA PRO A 356 0.99 -17.40 -38.41
C PRO A 356 0.61 -15.94 -38.16
N ASP A 357 0.53 -15.12 -39.22
CA ASP A 357 0.49 -13.65 -39.10
C ASP A 357 -0.70 -13.12 -38.27
N ASP A 358 -1.87 -13.74 -38.36
CA ASP A 358 -3.05 -13.41 -37.56
C ASP A 358 -2.79 -13.58 -36.04
N LYS A 359 -2.24 -14.74 -35.68
CA LYS A 359 -1.89 -15.10 -34.31
C LYS A 359 -0.68 -14.34 -33.81
N LYS A 360 0.26 -14.02 -34.71
CA LYS A 360 1.44 -13.19 -34.44
C LYS A 360 1.02 -11.77 -34.09
N GLN A 361 0.15 -11.14 -34.89
CA GLN A 361 -0.37 -9.80 -34.60
C GLN A 361 -1.17 -9.77 -33.29
N ALA A 362 -2.05 -10.75 -33.06
CA ALA A 362 -2.81 -10.85 -31.82
C ALA A 362 -1.90 -11.06 -30.58
N ALA A 363 -0.88 -11.92 -30.69
CA ALA A 363 0.08 -12.16 -29.61
C ALA A 363 0.94 -10.93 -29.30
N TRP A 364 1.42 -10.20 -30.31
CA TRP A 364 2.14 -8.93 -30.10
C TRP A 364 1.26 -7.85 -29.48
N LYS A 365 -0.02 -7.76 -29.87
CA LYS A 365 -0.98 -6.84 -29.23
C LYS A 365 -1.24 -7.20 -27.76
N LYS A 366 -1.34 -8.48 -27.40
CA LYS A 366 -1.46 -8.89 -25.99
C LYS A 366 -0.16 -8.64 -25.21
N TYR A 367 1.01 -8.98 -25.77
CA TYR A 367 2.31 -8.70 -25.17
C TYR A 367 2.50 -7.21 -24.84
N ASP A 368 2.20 -6.32 -25.78
CA ASP A 368 2.20 -4.87 -25.57
C ASP A 368 1.23 -4.44 -24.46
N ASN A 369 0.00 -4.96 -24.49
CA ASN A 369 -1.02 -4.59 -23.52
C ASN A 369 -0.74 -5.11 -22.09
N ASP A 370 -0.21 -6.32 -21.96
CA ASP A 370 0.10 -6.91 -20.66
C ASP A 370 1.28 -6.19 -19.98
N LEU A 371 2.28 -5.79 -20.77
CA LEU A 371 3.35 -4.89 -20.31
C LEU A 371 2.79 -3.52 -19.92
N PHE A 372 2.01 -2.87 -20.79
CA PHE A 372 1.41 -1.56 -20.51
C PHE A 372 0.57 -1.58 -19.23
N GLN A 373 -0.37 -2.52 -19.09
CA GLN A 373 -1.29 -2.54 -17.94
C GLN A 373 -0.59 -2.93 -16.65
N THR A 374 0.38 -3.86 -16.68
CA THR A 374 1.18 -4.17 -15.48
C THR A 374 2.08 -2.99 -15.10
N GLY A 375 2.69 -2.32 -16.08
CA GLY A 375 3.46 -1.09 -15.89
C GLY A 375 2.62 0.08 -15.36
N ARG A 376 1.35 0.18 -15.79
CA ARG A 376 0.36 1.12 -15.27
C ARG A 376 0.10 0.85 -13.79
N LEU A 377 -0.23 -0.39 -13.42
CA LEU A 377 -0.47 -0.79 -12.02
C LEU A 377 0.73 -0.47 -11.10
N ILE A 378 1.96 -0.80 -11.53
CA ILE A 378 3.19 -0.51 -10.77
C ILE A 378 3.40 1.01 -10.64
N THR A 379 3.22 1.77 -11.72
CA THR A 379 3.38 3.24 -11.70
C THR A 379 2.34 3.89 -10.78
N CYS A 380 1.09 3.42 -10.82
CA CYS A 380 0.05 3.78 -9.86
C CYS A 380 0.42 3.39 -8.41
N GLY A 381 1.15 2.29 -8.22
CA GLY A 381 1.71 1.87 -6.92
C GLY A 381 2.78 2.82 -6.37
N LEU A 382 3.64 3.39 -7.22
CA LEU A 382 4.56 4.45 -6.80
C LEU A 382 3.80 5.75 -6.49
N TYR A 383 2.86 6.14 -7.36
CA TYR A 383 2.03 7.33 -7.19
C TYR A 383 1.27 7.32 -5.85
N ILE A 384 0.61 6.21 -5.50
CA ILE A 384 -0.14 6.14 -4.23
C ILE A 384 0.78 6.15 -3.00
N ASN A 385 1.98 5.54 -3.09
CA ASN A 385 2.94 5.58 -2.01
C ASN A 385 3.49 7.01 -1.82
N ILE A 386 3.72 7.77 -2.89
CA ILE A 386 4.05 9.21 -2.82
C ILE A 386 2.89 10.01 -2.19
N ILE A 387 1.63 9.72 -2.56
CA ILE A 387 0.45 10.36 -1.96
C ILE A 387 0.40 10.13 -0.45
N LEU A 388 0.62 8.90 0.01
CA LEU A 388 0.45 8.52 1.42
C LEU A 388 1.65 8.83 2.32
N LEU A 389 2.87 8.80 1.78
CA LEU A 389 4.11 8.80 2.57
C LEU A 389 4.97 10.05 2.39
N ASP A 390 4.72 10.82 1.33
CA ASP A 390 5.34 12.13 1.10
C ASP A 390 4.30 13.25 1.20
N TYR A 391 3.28 13.24 0.34
CA TYR A 391 2.27 14.32 0.26
C TYR A 391 1.39 14.41 1.50
N LEU A 392 0.69 13.34 1.89
CA LEU A 392 -0.13 13.31 3.10
C LEU A 392 0.74 13.48 4.36
N ARG A 393 1.98 12.94 4.35
CA ARG A 393 2.95 13.11 5.44
C ARG A 393 3.33 14.59 5.64
N THR A 394 3.47 15.37 4.57
CA THR A 394 3.62 16.83 4.65
C THR A 394 2.31 17.55 5.00
N ILE A 395 1.13 17.10 4.54
CA ILE A 395 -0.17 17.70 4.91
C ILE A 395 -0.37 17.74 6.43
N VAL A 396 -0.03 16.66 7.13
CA VAL A 396 -0.13 16.56 8.61
C VAL A 396 1.20 16.86 9.33
N GLY A 397 2.20 17.43 8.66
CA GLY A 397 3.45 17.88 9.30
C GLY A 397 4.32 16.74 9.88
N LEU A 398 4.06 15.48 9.51
CA LEU A 398 4.84 14.33 9.95
C LEU A 398 6.27 14.35 9.39
N ASN A 399 6.53 15.07 8.29
CA ASN A 399 7.89 15.32 7.80
C ASN A 399 8.77 16.12 8.79
N ARG A 400 8.18 16.73 9.83
CA ARG A 400 8.86 17.53 10.86
C ARG A 400 9.15 16.77 12.16
N VAL A 401 8.92 15.45 12.18
CA VAL A 401 9.14 14.54 13.33
C VAL A 401 9.68 13.16 12.91
N ASN A 402 10.50 12.54 13.77
CA ASN A 402 10.98 11.16 13.59
C ASN A 402 9.89 10.15 14.02
N SER A 403 8.80 10.07 13.27
CA SER A 403 7.69 9.13 13.49
C SER A 403 7.51 8.20 12.28
N THR A 404 7.40 6.89 12.53
CA THR A 404 7.05 5.87 11.52
C THR A 404 5.55 5.67 11.36
N TRP A 405 4.72 6.33 12.19
CA TRP A 405 3.27 6.33 12.01
C TRP A 405 2.86 7.19 10.81
N THR A 406 1.96 6.67 10.00
CA THR A 406 1.28 7.39 8.91
C THR A 406 -0.21 7.06 8.89
N LEU A 407 -1.01 7.91 8.27
CA LEU A 407 -2.43 7.65 7.99
C LEU A 407 -2.55 6.87 6.68
N ASP A 408 -2.41 5.54 6.75
CA ASP A 408 -2.60 4.65 5.59
C ASP A 408 -4.04 4.08 5.56
N PRO A 409 -4.88 4.44 4.56
CA PRO A 409 -6.24 3.90 4.43
C PRO A 409 -6.30 2.41 4.07
N ARG A 410 -5.18 1.79 3.69
CA ARG A 410 -5.09 0.39 3.23
C ARG A 410 -5.01 -0.63 4.38
N ILE A 411 -4.96 -0.18 5.64
CA ILE A 411 -4.87 -1.08 6.80
C ILE A 411 -5.91 -2.20 6.78
N GLU A 412 -5.48 -3.43 7.08
CA GLU A 412 -6.40 -4.52 7.38
C GLU A 412 -7.16 -4.19 8.68
N MET A 413 -8.48 -4.40 8.67
CA MET A 413 -9.34 -4.19 9.84
C MET A 413 -9.89 -5.55 10.26
N GLU A 414 -9.87 -5.81 11.56
CA GLU A 414 -10.24 -7.12 12.13
C GLU A 414 -11.71 -7.46 11.79
N ARG A 415 -11.96 -8.71 11.37
CA ARG A 415 -13.31 -9.16 10.95
C ARG A 415 -14.27 -9.39 12.13
N ASN A 416 -13.76 -9.43 13.37
CA ASN A 416 -14.50 -9.96 14.51
C ASN A 416 -15.38 -8.89 15.20
N SER A 417 -16.60 -9.29 15.59
CA SER A 417 -17.58 -8.55 16.40
C SER A 417 -18.15 -7.24 15.82
N LYS A 418 -17.42 -6.50 14.99
CA LYS A 418 -17.92 -5.38 14.17
C LYS A 418 -17.13 -5.29 12.86
N PRO A 419 -17.77 -5.34 11.68
CA PRO A 419 -17.06 -5.09 10.44
C PRO A 419 -16.50 -3.67 10.44
N GLY A 420 -15.19 -3.54 10.17
CA GLY A 420 -14.55 -2.25 9.94
C GLY A 420 -15.03 -1.59 8.63
N ALA A 421 -14.44 -0.45 8.28
CA ALA A 421 -14.69 0.16 6.98
C ALA A 421 -14.30 -0.83 5.86
N VAL A 422 -15.22 -1.16 4.97
CA VAL A 422 -15.00 -2.13 3.89
C VAL A 422 -14.07 -1.52 2.83
N ALA A 423 -13.20 -2.35 2.25
CA ALA A 423 -12.26 -1.96 1.19
C ALA A 423 -12.78 -2.36 -0.21
N GLY A 424 -12.29 -1.71 -1.26
CA GLY A 424 -12.61 -2.06 -2.66
C GLY A 424 -14.05 -1.78 -3.09
N VAL A 425 -14.78 -0.94 -2.35
CA VAL A 425 -16.21 -0.64 -2.58
C VAL A 425 -16.47 0.40 -3.67
N GLY A 426 -15.44 0.88 -4.36
CA GLY A 426 -15.50 1.99 -5.32
C GLY A 426 -15.56 3.36 -4.66
N ASN A 427 -15.49 4.40 -5.48
CA ASN A 427 -15.67 5.81 -5.09
C ASN A 427 -16.47 6.54 -6.16
N GLN A 428 -17.21 7.60 -5.80
CA GLN A 428 -17.82 8.55 -6.75
C GLN A 428 -17.57 9.96 -6.21
N CYS A 429 -16.74 10.74 -6.90
CA CYS A 429 -16.39 12.09 -6.46
C CYS A 429 -17.62 12.99 -6.42
N ALA A 430 -17.77 13.76 -5.34
CA ALA A 430 -18.90 14.66 -5.14
C ALA A 430 -18.63 16.09 -5.61
N ALA A 431 -19.67 16.80 -6.02
CA ALA A 431 -19.61 18.19 -6.47
C ALA A 431 -19.06 19.12 -5.37
N GLU A 432 -19.33 18.83 -4.10
CA GLU A 432 -18.76 19.59 -2.98
C GLU A 432 -17.25 19.38 -2.84
N PHE A 433 -16.71 18.19 -3.18
CA PHE A 433 -15.27 17.95 -3.12
C PHE A 433 -14.50 18.61 -4.26
N ASN A 434 -15.10 18.78 -5.43
CA ASN A 434 -14.56 19.65 -6.50
C ASN A 434 -14.29 21.08 -6.01
N LEU A 435 -15.02 21.56 -4.99
CA LEU A 435 -14.84 22.87 -4.38
C LEU A 435 -13.81 22.86 -3.23
N VAL A 436 -13.79 21.81 -2.40
CA VAL A 436 -12.82 21.62 -1.27
C VAL A 436 -11.37 21.62 -1.73
N TYR A 437 -11.09 21.14 -2.95
CA TYR A 437 -9.74 21.01 -3.50
C TYR A 437 -9.20 22.28 -4.20
N ARG A 438 -10.00 23.34 -4.38
CA ARG A 438 -9.58 24.58 -5.10
C ARG A 438 -8.71 25.47 -4.21
N TRP A 439 -7.42 25.16 -4.15
CA TRP A 439 -6.47 25.79 -3.23
C TRP A 439 -5.75 27.03 -3.80
N HIS A 440 -6.45 27.85 -4.58
CA HIS A 440 -5.83 28.95 -5.33
C HIS A 440 -5.21 30.05 -4.44
N SER A 441 -5.62 30.18 -3.18
CA SER A 441 -4.95 31.03 -2.17
C SER A 441 -3.49 30.65 -1.91
N CYS A 442 -3.13 29.39 -2.16
CA CYS A 442 -1.77 28.87 -1.93
C CYS A 442 -0.81 29.02 -3.11
N ILE A 443 -1.23 29.61 -4.23
CA ILE A 443 -0.36 29.84 -5.39
C ILE A 443 0.74 30.87 -5.06
N SER A 444 1.99 30.57 -5.43
CA SER A 444 3.15 31.42 -5.14
C SER A 444 3.12 32.74 -5.92
N GLN A 445 4.04 33.66 -5.61
CA GLN A 445 4.25 34.87 -6.41
C GLN A 445 4.85 34.56 -7.79
N ARG A 446 5.66 33.50 -7.89
CA ARG A 446 6.27 33.04 -9.15
C ARG A 446 5.20 32.52 -10.11
N ASP A 447 4.29 31.72 -9.60
CA ASP A 447 3.24 31.07 -10.38
C ASP A 447 2.08 32.04 -10.71
N GLU A 448 1.82 33.02 -9.84
CA GLU A 448 0.98 34.18 -10.16
C GLU A 448 1.59 34.97 -11.33
N LYS A 449 2.88 35.35 -11.26
CA LYS A 449 3.58 36.07 -12.33
C LYS A 449 3.58 35.28 -13.65
N TRP A 450 3.82 33.97 -13.60
CA TRP A 450 3.73 33.06 -14.75
C TRP A 450 2.33 33.05 -15.36
N SER A 451 1.29 33.07 -14.53
CA SER A 451 -0.10 33.14 -14.99
C SER A 451 -0.41 34.46 -15.67
N GLU A 452 0.07 35.60 -15.16
CA GLU A 452 -0.04 36.90 -15.85
C GLU A 452 0.63 36.88 -17.24
N ASP A 453 1.82 36.29 -17.34
CA ASP A 453 2.58 36.21 -18.59
C ASP A 453 1.92 35.25 -19.59
N LEU A 454 1.24 34.20 -19.11
CA LEU A 454 0.37 33.35 -19.94
C LEU A 454 -0.84 34.14 -20.46
N TYR A 455 -1.49 34.97 -19.65
CA TYR A 455 -2.58 35.85 -20.10
C TYR A 455 -2.08 36.83 -21.18
N LEU A 456 -0.93 37.49 -20.97
CA LEU A 456 -0.31 38.36 -21.97
C LEU A 456 -0.02 37.60 -23.28
N LYS A 457 0.45 36.35 -23.21
CA LYS A 457 0.72 35.49 -24.37
C LYS A 457 -0.55 35.06 -25.12
N ILE A 458 -1.65 34.76 -24.43
CA ILE A 458 -2.91 34.30 -25.06
C ILE A 458 -3.73 35.47 -25.61
N PHE A 459 -3.83 36.57 -24.86
CA PHE A 459 -4.77 37.67 -25.13
C PHE A 459 -4.12 38.94 -25.68
N GLY A 460 -2.79 39.07 -25.60
CA GLY A 460 -2.06 40.27 -26.03
C GLY A 460 -2.26 41.50 -25.13
N LYS A 461 -2.92 41.34 -23.98
CA LYS A 461 -3.27 42.39 -23.02
C LYS A 461 -3.27 41.88 -21.58
N SER A 462 -3.34 42.76 -20.59
CA SER A 462 -3.34 42.39 -19.17
C SER A 462 -4.59 41.59 -18.78
N TYR A 463 -4.47 40.69 -17.81
CA TYR A 463 -5.63 39.97 -17.25
C TYR A 463 -6.71 40.93 -16.70
N LYS A 464 -6.32 42.13 -16.26
CA LYS A 464 -7.23 43.19 -15.80
C LYS A 464 -8.09 43.79 -16.92
N GLU A 465 -7.72 43.53 -18.18
CA GLU A 465 -8.39 44.02 -19.38
C GLU A 465 -9.13 42.91 -20.14
N VAL A 466 -9.01 41.64 -19.71
CA VAL A 466 -9.67 40.48 -20.32
C VAL A 466 -11.06 40.29 -19.69
N SER A 467 -12.11 40.42 -20.50
CA SER A 467 -13.47 40.12 -20.08
C SER A 467 -13.72 38.60 -19.97
N MET A 468 -14.74 38.19 -19.19
CA MET A 468 -15.12 36.78 -19.06
C MET A 468 -15.41 36.11 -20.42
N GLN A 469 -16.07 36.84 -21.32
CA GLN A 469 -16.37 36.36 -22.68
C GLN A 469 -15.09 36.12 -23.50
N GLU A 470 -14.13 37.04 -23.43
CA GLU A 470 -12.84 36.88 -24.11
C GLU A 470 -12.04 35.72 -23.51
N LEU A 471 -12.02 35.57 -22.18
CA LEU A 471 -11.35 34.46 -21.50
C LEU A 471 -11.87 33.10 -21.99
N LEU A 472 -13.19 32.89 -21.96
CA LEU A 472 -13.82 31.65 -22.40
C LEU A 472 -13.55 31.36 -23.89
N ILE A 473 -13.63 32.38 -24.75
CA ILE A 473 -13.30 32.25 -26.18
C ILE A 473 -11.81 31.94 -26.40
N GLY A 474 -10.91 32.54 -25.63
CA GLY A 474 -9.46 32.32 -25.72
C GLY A 474 -9.04 30.93 -25.24
N LEU A 475 -9.61 30.45 -24.13
CA LEU A 475 -9.38 29.10 -23.62
C LEU A 475 -9.91 28.03 -24.59
N GLY A 476 -11.14 28.19 -25.11
CA GLY A 476 -11.69 27.28 -26.12
C GLY A 476 -10.86 27.26 -27.42
N LYS A 477 -10.34 28.40 -27.87
CA LYS A 477 -9.38 28.47 -28.98
C LYS A 477 -8.06 27.77 -28.65
N LEU A 478 -7.51 27.95 -27.45
CA LEU A 478 -6.26 27.32 -27.04
C LEU A 478 -6.40 25.78 -27.00
N GLU A 479 -7.51 25.27 -26.46
CA GLU A 479 -7.82 23.84 -26.45
C GLU A 479 -7.96 23.26 -27.87
N ALA A 480 -8.71 23.95 -28.75
CA ALA A 480 -8.90 23.56 -30.14
C ALA A 480 -7.62 23.64 -31.00
N MET A 481 -6.69 24.55 -30.68
CA MET A 481 -5.38 24.65 -31.34
C MET A 481 -4.33 23.70 -30.75
N THR A 482 -4.57 23.10 -29.58
CA THR A 482 -3.63 22.18 -28.93
C THR A 482 -3.69 20.81 -29.61
N PRO A 483 -2.60 20.32 -30.23
CA PRO A 483 -2.61 19.08 -31.00
C PRO A 483 -3.09 17.85 -30.21
N ASP A 484 -3.84 16.97 -30.88
CA ASP A 484 -4.33 15.74 -30.27
C ASP A 484 -3.20 14.75 -29.98
N ASP A 485 -2.25 14.57 -30.91
CA ASP A 485 -1.04 13.78 -30.67
C ASP A 485 -0.16 14.43 -29.58
N PRO A 486 0.07 13.79 -28.42
CA PRO A 486 0.85 14.36 -27.33
C PRO A 486 2.28 14.74 -27.70
N LEU A 487 2.89 14.12 -28.72
CA LEU A 487 4.24 14.44 -29.16
C LEU A 487 4.35 15.81 -29.85
N GLN A 488 3.28 16.27 -30.51
CA GLN A 488 3.25 17.58 -31.19
C GLN A 488 2.92 18.75 -30.26
N ARG A 489 2.62 18.47 -28.98
CA ARG A 489 2.31 19.51 -27.99
C ARG A 489 3.60 20.17 -27.50
N ASP A 490 3.74 21.47 -27.75
CA ASP A 490 4.79 22.31 -27.16
C ASP A 490 4.67 22.31 -25.62
N PHE A 491 5.79 22.19 -24.91
CA PHE A 491 5.82 22.20 -23.45
C PHE A 491 6.84 23.24 -22.94
N ALA A 492 6.37 24.21 -22.15
CA ALA A 492 7.20 25.26 -21.51
C ALA A 492 8.18 26.04 -22.43
N GLY A 493 7.98 25.99 -23.76
CA GLY A 493 8.94 26.52 -24.75
C GLY A 493 10.18 25.64 -25.00
N MET A 494 10.34 24.55 -24.24
CA MET A 494 11.40 23.56 -24.41
C MET A 494 11.26 22.86 -25.78
N LYS A 495 12.37 22.32 -26.30
CA LYS A 495 12.37 21.61 -27.59
C LYS A 495 12.78 20.15 -27.44
N ARG A 496 12.10 19.29 -28.21
CA ARG A 496 12.33 17.84 -28.24
C ARG A 496 13.57 17.52 -29.06
N GLY A 497 14.34 16.53 -28.61
CA GLY A 497 15.43 15.92 -29.37
C GLY A 497 14.92 14.97 -30.47
N SER A 498 15.85 14.38 -31.22
CA SER A 498 15.55 13.40 -32.28
C SER A 498 15.00 12.06 -31.76
N ASP A 499 15.08 11.81 -30.45
CA ASP A 499 14.45 10.67 -29.76
C ASP A 499 13.07 11.03 -29.16
N GLY A 500 12.58 12.25 -29.40
CA GLY A 500 11.29 12.76 -28.89
C GLY A 500 11.30 13.26 -27.45
N LYS A 501 12.40 13.08 -26.69
CA LYS A 501 12.50 13.56 -25.30
C LYS A 501 12.78 15.05 -25.23
N LEU A 502 12.45 15.66 -24.10
CA LEU A 502 12.86 17.01 -23.73
C LEU A 502 14.25 16.99 -23.07
N ASN A 503 14.91 18.15 -23.01
CA ASN A 503 16.23 18.27 -22.41
C ASN A 503 16.18 18.16 -20.87
N ASP A 504 16.98 17.26 -20.31
CA ASP A 504 17.04 17.03 -18.86
C ASP A 504 17.55 18.24 -18.06
N ASP A 505 18.52 18.99 -18.58
CA ASP A 505 19.06 20.19 -17.94
C ASP A 505 18.01 21.34 -17.89
N ASP A 506 17.03 21.34 -18.80
CA ASP A 506 15.88 22.25 -18.78
C ASP A 506 14.80 21.80 -17.79
N LEU A 507 14.43 20.52 -17.80
CA LEU A 507 13.43 19.95 -16.89
C LEU A 507 13.90 20.03 -15.41
N VAL A 508 15.17 19.70 -15.15
CA VAL A 508 15.75 19.73 -13.80
C VAL A 508 15.91 21.16 -13.28
N ARG A 509 16.20 22.13 -14.15
CA ARG A 509 16.23 23.56 -13.78
C ARG A 509 14.85 24.04 -13.32
N GLU A 510 13.79 23.68 -14.05
CA GLU A 510 12.42 24.03 -13.68
C GLU A 510 11.98 23.34 -12.37
N LEU A 511 12.28 22.04 -12.22
CA LEU A 511 12.00 21.32 -10.98
C LEU A 511 12.75 21.91 -9.78
N THR A 512 14.02 22.29 -9.95
CA THR A 512 14.81 22.92 -8.89
C THR A 512 14.21 24.27 -8.48
N ALA A 513 13.87 25.13 -9.45
CA ALA A 513 13.20 26.41 -9.20
C ALA A 513 11.84 26.22 -8.51
N SER A 514 11.09 25.18 -8.89
CA SER A 514 9.80 24.82 -8.28
C SER A 514 9.93 24.31 -6.84
N ILE A 515 10.99 23.56 -6.52
CA ILE A 515 11.28 23.07 -5.16
C ILE A 515 11.69 24.24 -4.23
N GLU A 516 12.38 25.25 -4.77
CA GLU A 516 12.74 26.47 -4.03
C GLU A 516 11.60 27.50 -3.93
N ASP A 517 10.59 27.42 -4.80
CA ASP A 517 9.46 28.34 -4.83
C ASP A 517 8.51 28.13 -3.64
N LEU A 518 8.14 29.25 -3.01
CA LEU A 518 7.40 29.28 -1.75
C LEU A 518 5.90 29.52 -2.00
N ALA A 519 5.09 28.54 -1.62
CA ALA A 519 3.64 28.61 -1.71
C ALA A 519 3.05 29.72 -0.81
N GLY A 520 1.82 30.13 -1.10
CA GLY A 520 1.02 31.00 -0.25
C GLY A 520 0.31 30.26 0.89
N SER A 521 -0.13 30.98 1.92
CA SER A 521 -1.02 30.44 2.96
C SER A 521 -2.47 30.29 2.45
N SER A 522 -3.23 29.34 3.01
CA SER A 522 -4.69 29.33 2.82
C SER A 522 -5.38 30.52 3.50
N GLY A 523 -6.66 30.72 3.20
CA GLY A 523 -7.54 31.71 3.86
C GLY A 523 -7.81 32.99 3.06
N ALA A 524 -8.61 33.88 3.65
CA ALA A 524 -9.08 35.13 3.06
C ALA A 524 -7.95 36.10 2.66
N ASN A 525 -8.23 36.95 1.67
CA ASN A 525 -7.32 37.96 1.13
C ASN A 525 -5.94 37.37 0.77
N ASN A 526 -5.90 36.24 0.04
CA ASN A 526 -4.65 35.66 -0.48
C ASN A 526 -4.77 34.99 -1.87
N VAL A 527 -5.91 35.03 -2.57
CA VAL A 527 -6.06 34.46 -3.92
C VAL A 527 -5.45 35.40 -4.98
N PRO A 528 -4.65 34.92 -5.95
CA PRO A 528 -4.09 35.72 -7.04
C PRO A 528 -5.15 36.52 -7.82
N ALA A 529 -4.86 37.79 -8.13
CA ALA A 529 -5.81 38.65 -8.85
C ALA A 529 -6.09 38.16 -10.29
N VAL A 530 -5.10 37.53 -10.92
CA VAL A 530 -5.18 36.87 -12.23
C VAL A 530 -6.19 35.70 -12.28
N LEU A 531 -6.63 35.19 -11.12
CA LEU A 531 -7.64 34.12 -11.03
C LEU A 531 -9.06 34.62 -10.73
N ARG A 532 -9.31 35.95 -10.70
CA ARG A 532 -10.63 36.54 -10.45
C ARG A 532 -11.76 35.86 -11.23
N ALA A 533 -11.56 35.62 -12.53
CA ALA A 533 -12.56 34.98 -13.38
C ALA A 533 -12.76 33.49 -13.05
N VAL A 534 -11.71 32.77 -12.65
CA VAL A 534 -11.78 31.35 -12.25
C VAL A 534 -12.55 31.20 -10.92
N GLU A 535 -12.40 32.15 -10.00
CA GLU A 535 -13.15 32.20 -8.74
C GLU A 535 -14.63 32.52 -8.95
N ILE A 536 -14.94 33.49 -9.82
CA ILE A 536 -16.32 33.81 -10.24
C ILE A 536 -17.00 32.57 -10.81
N LEU A 537 -16.38 31.91 -11.80
CA LEU A 537 -16.89 30.68 -12.39
C LEU A 537 -17.01 29.55 -11.35
N GLY A 538 -16.13 29.49 -10.34
CA GLY A 538 -16.23 28.53 -9.23
C GLY A 538 -17.46 28.77 -8.35
N MET A 539 -17.75 30.03 -8.01
CA MET A 539 -18.96 30.39 -7.25
C MET A 539 -20.23 30.15 -8.07
N GLU A 540 -20.24 30.50 -9.35
CA GLU A 540 -21.36 30.24 -10.27
C GLU A 540 -21.59 28.74 -10.46
N GLN A 541 -20.52 27.94 -10.60
CA GLN A 541 -20.61 26.48 -10.69
C GLN A 541 -21.19 25.86 -9.41
N ALA A 542 -20.77 26.31 -8.23
CA ALA A 542 -21.32 25.87 -6.95
C ALA A 542 -22.81 26.23 -6.80
N ARG A 543 -23.22 27.40 -7.32
CA ARG A 543 -24.62 27.84 -7.39
C ARG A 543 -25.43 26.96 -8.35
N ALA A 544 -24.89 26.65 -9.54
CA ALA A 544 -25.53 25.79 -10.54
C ALA A 544 -25.71 24.34 -10.04
N TRP A 545 -24.69 23.78 -9.38
CA TRP A 545 -24.78 22.49 -8.68
C TRP A 545 -25.67 22.53 -7.44
N LYS A 546 -26.18 23.70 -7.02
CA LYS A 546 -27.01 23.87 -5.81
C LYS A 546 -26.31 23.25 -4.59
N CYS A 547 -25.04 23.58 -4.38
CA CYS A 547 -24.30 23.14 -3.21
C CYS A 547 -24.93 23.68 -1.90
N ALA A 548 -24.68 22.99 -0.80
CA ALA A 548 -25.10 23.39 0.55
C ALA A 548 -24.37 24.68 1.01
N THR A 549 -24.74 25.24 2.16
CA THR A 549 -23.98 26.35 2.77
C THR A 549 -22.74 25.84 3.52
N LEU A 550 -21.81 26.73 3.87
CA LEU A 550 -20.63 26.38 4.68
C LEU A 550 -21.03 25.64 5.97
N ASN A 551 -22.03 26.17 6.67
CA ASN A 551 -22.47 25.59 7.94
C ASN A 551 -23.20 24.25 7.77
N GLU A 552 -23.91 24.01 6.67
CA GLU A 552 -24.50 22.70 6.37
C GLU A 552 -23.42 21.64 6.10
N PHE A 553 -22.39 22.01 5.33
CA PHE A 553 -21.25 21.14 5.08
C PHE A 553 -20.44 20.85 6.36
N ARG A 554 -20.27 21.85 7.23
CA ARG A 554 -19.69 21.66 8.58
C ARG A 554 -20.53 20.71 9.43
N LYS A 555 -21.86 20.91 9.49
CA LYS A 555 -22.81 20.03 10.20
C LYS A 555 -22.69 18.57 9.70
N HIS A 556 -22.52 18.35 8.39
CA HIS A 556 -22.32 17.01 7.80
C HIS A 556 -21.02 16.32 8.29
N PHE A 557 -19.89 17.04 8.38
CA PHE A 557 -18.62 16.47 8.88
C PHE A 557 -18.49 16.40 10.41
N GLY A 558 -19.57 16.70 11.15
CA GLY A 558 -19.59 16.72 12.62
C GLY A 558 -18.88 17.92 13.23
N LEU A 559 -18.64 18.98 12.46
CA LEU A 559 -18.06 20.23 12.97
C LEU A 559 -19.17 21.13 13.54
N LYS A 560 -18.84 21.90 14.59
CA LYS A 560 -19.74 22.95 15.08
C LYS A 560 -19.99 23.98 13.97
N PRO A 561 -21.25 24.31 13.65
CA PRO A 561 -21.52 25.47 12.80
C PRO A 561 -21.03 26.77 13.44
N HIS A 562 -20.72 27.74 12.60
CA HIS A 562 -20.34 29.09 12.99
C HIS A 562 -21.60 29.86 13.40
N GLU A 563 -21.62 30.42 14.62
CA GLU A 563 -22.78 31.13 15.19
C GLU A 563 -22.68 32.65 14.97
N LYS A 564 -21.51 33.14 14.59
CA LYS A 564 -21.21 34.54 14.27
C LYS A 564 -20.12 34.60 13.20
N PHE A 565 -20.04 35.70 12.45
CA PHE A 565 -19.04 35.85 11.39
C PHE A 565 -17.59 35.77 11.91
N SER A 566 -17.33 36.17 13.16
CA SER A 566 -16.01 36.03 13.81
C SER A 566 -15.67 34.62 14.32
N ASP A 567 -16.53 33.62 14.09
CA ASP A 567 -16.14 32.20 14.13
C ASP A 567 -15.60 31.73 12.77
N ILE A 568 -16.09 32.32 11.65
CA ILE A 568 -15.67 31.97 10.28
C ILE A 568 -14.25 32.46 10.03
N ASN A 569 -13.97 33.73 10.34
CA ASN A 569 -12.65 34.32 10.20
C ASN A 569 -12.38 35.28 11.38
N SER A 570 -11.18 35.26 11.95
CA SER A 570 -10.84 36.05 13.13
C SER A 570 -10.35 37.47 12.82
N ASP A 571 -10.10 37.83 11.56
CA ASP A 571 -9.77 39.19 11.11
C ASP A 571 -11.03 40.09 11.07
N PRO A 572 -11.09 41.19 11.85
CA PRO A 572 -12.20 42.14 11.83
C PRO A 572 -12.52 42.73 10.46
N VAL A 573 -11.53 42.89 9.58
CA VAL A 573 -11.73 43.40 8.22
C VAL A 573 -12.42 42.35 7.36
N VAL A 574 -12.18 41.05 7.59
CA VAL A 574 -12.84 39.96 6.86
C VAL A 574 -14.25 39.71 7.41
N TYR A 575 -14.43 39.61 8.72
CA TYR A 575 -15.74 39.22 9.27
C TYR A 575 -16.81 40.32 9.14
N GLU A 576 -16.44 41.61 9.20
CA GLU A 576 -17.40 42.70 8.90
C GLU A 576 -17.75 42.77 7.41
N LYS A 577 -16.82 42.44 6.49
CA LYS A 577 -17.13 42.29 5.06
C LYS A 577 -18.07 41.10 4.81
N LEU A 578 -17.81 39.93 5.43
CA LEU A 578 -18.70 38.76 5.34
C LEU A 578 -20.13 39.07 5.83
N LYS A 579 -20.24 39.83 6.91
CA LYS A 579 -21.52 40.30 7.47
C LYS A 579 -22.29 41.23 6.53
N VAL A 580 -21.60 42.16 5.87
CA VAL A 580 -22.20 43.03 4.83
C VAL A 580 -22.58 42.26 3.56
N LEU A 581 -21.95 41.11 3.28
CA LEU A 581 -22.25 40.28 2.12
C LEU A 581 -23.41 39.30 2.36
N PHE A 582 -23.49 38.64 3.52
CA PHE A 582 -24.35 37.45 3.70
C PHE A 582 -25.47 37.59 4.75
N ASP A 583 -25.58 38.73 5.44
CA ASP A 583 -26.50 39.01 6.57
C ASP A 583 -26.33 38.08 7.80
N GLU A 584 -26.43 36.76 7.62
CA GLU A 584 -26.34 35.73 8.67
C GLU A 584 -25.28 34.65 8.35
N PRO A 585 -24.53 34.11 9.34
CA PRO A 585 -23.47 33.12 9.11
C PRO A 585 -23.94 31.82 8.44
N ASP A 586 -25.18 31.38 8.72
CA ASP A 586 -25.76 30.16 8.14
C ASP A 586 -26.04 30.31 6.62
N LEU A 587 -26.03 31.55 6.09
CA LEU A 587 -26.25 31.87 4.67
C LEU A 587 -24.95 31.89 3.82
N VAL A 588 -23.77 31.86 4.45
CA VAL A 588 -22.47 31.89 3.73
C VAL A 588 -22.32 30.67 2.81
N GLU A 589 -22.22 30.91 1.51
CA GLU A 589 -22.12 29.87 0.49
C GLU A 589 -20.86 29.01 0.66
N LEU A 590 -20.96 27.71 0.38
CA LEU A 590 -19.88 26.74 0.62
C LEU A 590 -18.54 27.18 0.04
N TYR A 591 -18.48 27.55 -1.24
CA TYR A 591 -17.18 27.82 -1.88
C TYR A 591 -16.51 29.09 -1.33
N ALA A 592 -17.25 30.19 -1.18
CA ALA A 592 -16.74 31.40 -0.55
C ALA A 592 -16.33 31.16 0.91
N GLY A 593 -17.11 30.37 1.65
CA GLY A 593 -16.79 29.97 3.01
C GLY A 593 -15.51 29.14 3.14
N LEU A 594 -15.30 28.15 2.25
CA LEU A 594 -14.12 27.28 2.26
C LEU A 594 -12.82 28.07 2.01
N VAL A 595 -12.87 29.09 1.14
CA VAL A 595 -11.73 29.95 0.79
C VAL A 595 -11.46 31.00 1.88
N CYS A 596 -12.50 31.62 2.43
CA CYS A 596 -12.36 32.76 3.35
C CYS A 596 -12.35 32.40 4.85
N GLU A 597 -12.64 31.15 5.23
CA GLU A 597 -12.51 30.67 6.61
C GLU A 597 -11.05 30.76 7.13
N ASP A 598 -10.89 30.90 8.45
CA ASP A 598 -9.59 30.90 9.12
C ASP A 598 -8.74 29.66 8.75
N ALA A 599 -7.49 29.92 8.39
CA ALA A 599 -6.46 28.89 8.20
C ALA A 599 -6.03 28.29 9.55
N LYS A 600 -5.88 26.96 9.62
CA LYS A 600 -5.31 26.31 10.82
C LYS A 600 -3.85 26.72 11.00
N LYS A 601 -3.51 27.13 12.23
CA LYS A 601 -2.13 27.38 12.63
C LYS A 601 -1.30 26.07 12.59
N PRO A 602 -0.04 26.09 12.14
CA PRO A 602 0.82 24.90 12.11
C PRO A 602 0.95 24.16 13.44
N MET A 603 1.13 22.85 13.37
CA MET A 603 1.29 21.97 14.52
C MET A 603 2.08 20.71 14.12
N ASP A 604 3.20 20.47 14.80
CA ASP A 604 4.14 19.37 14.51
C ASP A 604 3.96 18.21 15.53
N PRO A 605 3.35 17.06 15.18
CA PRO A 605 2.56 16.79 13.98
C PRO A 605 1.07 17.17 14.15
N GLY A 606 0.35 17.18 13.04
CA GLY A 606 -1.11 17.31 12.95
C GLY A 606 -1.59 18.37 11.95
N VAL A 607 -0.82 19.46 11.75
CA VAL A 607 -1.13 20.52 10.77
C VAL A 607 0.15 20.98 10.09
N GLY A 608 0.44 20.42 8.92
CA GLY A 608 1.60 20.79 8.11
C GLY A 608 1.31 21.88 7.09
N ILE A 609 0.25 21.74 6.27
CA ILE A 609 -0.09 22.72 5.22
C ILE A 609 -1.06 23.85 5.64
N GLY A 610 -1.43 23.93 6.92
CA GLY A 610 -2.30 24.99 7.47
C GLY A 610 -3.60 25.32 6.69
N PRO A 611 -4.41 24.33 6.24
CA PRO A 611 -5.60 24.62 5.45
C PRO A 611 -6.73 25.16 6.33
N THR A 612 -7.80 25.70 5.71
CA THR A 612 -8.96 26.21 6.46
C THR A 612 -9.66 25.12 7.26
N TYR A 613 -10.30 25.47 8.38
CA TYR A 613 -10.79 24.49 9.36
C TYR A 613 -11.68 23.39 8.76
N THR A 614 -12.56 23.75 7.83
CA THR A 614 -13.50 22.87 7.16
C THR A 614 -12.80 22.02 6.10
N ILE A 615 -11.96 22.60 5.22
CA ILE A 615 -11.13 21.86 4.25
C ILE A 615 -10.29 20.80 4.97
N SER A 616 -9.65 21.19 6.08
CA SER A 616 -8.78 20.31 6.86
C SER A 616 -9.49 19.06 7.40
N ARG A 617 -10.79 19.14 7.70
CA ARG A 617 -11.58 17.99 8.16
C ARG A 617 -12.09 17.16 6.99
N SER A 618 -12.57 17.79 5.92
CA SER A 618 -13.20 17.08 4.80
C SER A 618 -12.18 16.33 3.94
N ILE A 619 -11.04 16.94 3.59
CA ILE A 619 -10.04 16.26 2.73
C ILE A 619 -9.45 15.00 3.37
N LEU A 620 -9.28 14.97 4.70
CA LEU A 620 -8.81 13.75 5.39
C LEU A 620 -9.86 12.62 5.35
N SER A 621 -11.15 12.93 5.18
CA SER A 621 -12.17 11.92 4.90
C SER A 621 -12.13 11.48 3.44
N ASP A 622 -11.94 12.40 2.49
CA ASP A 622 -11.91 12.07 1.06
C ASP A 622 -10.67 11.24 0.70
N ALA A 623 -9.50 11.59 1.24
CA ALA A 623 -8.27 10.82 1.07
C ALA A 623 -8.40 9.36 1.60
N VAL A 624 -9.17 9.14 2.67
CA VAL A 624 -9.49 7.78 3.13
C VAL A 624 -10.42 7.07 2.14
N THR A 625 -11.44 7.74 1.61
CA THR A 625 -12.40 7.19 0.65
C THR A 625 -11.76 6.84 -0.69
N LEU A 626 -10.99 7.75 -1.27
CA LEU A 626 -10.27 7.59 -2.54
C LEU A 626 -9.37 6.36 -2.56
N VAL A 627 -8.64 6.11 -1.45
CA VAL A 627 -7.68 5.01 -1.37
C VAL A 627 -8.34 3.71 -0.91
N ARG A 628 -9.21 3.74 0.09
CA ARG A 628 -9.84 2.52 0.63
C ARG A 628 -10.97 2.00 -0.26
N GLY A 629 -11.65 2.88 -0.99
CA GLY A 629 -12.64 2.52 -2.00
C GLY A 629 -12.03 1.85 -3.24
N ASP A 630 -10.76 2.14 -3.57
CA ASP A 630 -10.11 1.59 -4.76
C ASP A 630 -9.64 0.14 -4.55
N ARG A 631 -10.26 -0.79 -5.28
CA ARG A 631 -9.93 -2.23 -5.28
C ARG A 631 -8.47 -2.49 -5.65
N PHE A 632 -7.91 -1.70 -6.57
CA PHE A 632 -6.53 -1.82 -7.05
C PHE A 632 -5.49 -1.16 -6.13
N TYR A 633 -5.90 -0.56 -5.01
CA TYR A 633 -5.02 -0.16 -3.91
C TYR A 633 -5.28 -0.93 -2.61
N THR A 634 -6.23 -1.87 -2.65
CA THR A 634 -6.62 -2.71 -1.52
C THR A 634 -6.63 -4.19 -1.95
N THR A 635 -7.81 -4.77 -2.22
CA THR A 635 -8.00 -6.21 -2.47
C THR A 635 -7.08 -6.80 -3.55
N ASP A 636 -6.84 -6.08 -4.64
CA ASP A 636 -6.08 -6.55 -5.81
C ASP A 636 -4.64 -5.98 -5.86
N TYR A 637 -4.19 -5.27 -4.82
CA TYR A 637 -2.82 -4.74 -4.73
C TYR A 637 -1.84 -5.80 -4.22
N HIS A 638 -1.57 -6.83 -5.04
CA HIS A 638 -0.74 -7.98 -4.65
C HIS A 638 0.26 -8.40 -5.75
N PRO A 639 1.35 -9.12 -5.39
CA PRO A 639 2.41 -9.52 -6.33
C PRO A 639 1.94 -10.29 -7.56
N ALA A 640 0.88 -11.10 -7.50
CA ALA A 640 0.37 -11.77 -8.71
C ALA A 640 -0.13 -10.79 -9.79
N ASN A 641 -0.70 -9.62 -9.39
CA ASN A 641 -1.12 -8.59 -10.34
C ASN A 641 0.08 -7.71 -10.76
N LEU A 642 0.88 -7.24 -9.79
CA LEU A 642 1.96 -6.25 -9.99
C LEU A 642 3.34 -6.84 -10.32
N THR A 643 3.53 -8.17 -10.31
CA THR A 643 4.82 -8.89 -10.16
C THR A 643 5.52 -8.68 -8.80
N ASN A 644 6.32 -9.65 -8.37
CA ASN A 644 7.12 -9.54 -7.14
C ASN A 644 8.17 -8.44 -7.27
N TRP A 645 8.84 -8.35 -8.41
CA TRP A 645 9.75 -7.23 -8.69
C TRP A 645 9.02 -5.88 -8.65
N GLY A 646 7.86 -5.78 -9.33
CA GLY A 646 7.11 -4.54 -9.44
C GLY A 646 6.63 -3.99 -8.10
N VAL A 647 6.13 -4.87 -7.21
CA VAL A 647 5.83 -4.49 -5.82
C VAL A 647 7.11 -4.03 -5.10
N THR A 648 8.20 -4.79 -5.19
CA THR A 648 9.46 -4.48 -4.50
C THR A 648 10.09 -3.15 -4.96
N GLU A 649 9.96 -2.78 -6.23
CA GLU A 649 10.48 -1.51 -6.75
C GLU A 649 9.77 -0.31 -6.14
N VAL A 650 8.45 -0.36 -6.00
CA VAL A 650 7.63 0.78 -5.54
C VAL A 650 7.30 0.76 -4.04
N ASN A 651 7.50 -0.37 -3.35
CA ASN A 651 7.28 -0.49 -1.91
C ASN A 651 8.16 0.47 -1.09
N TYR A 652 7.75 0.75 0.14
CA TYR A 652 8.43 1.63 1.09
C TYR A 652 9.02 0.83 2.26
N ASP A 653 9.94 1.45 2.99
CA ASP A 653 10.49 0.94 4.24
C ASP A 653 10.39 2.05 5.29
N LEU A 654 9.74 1.78 6.42
CA LEU A 654 9.58 2.75 7.50
C LEU A 654 10.90 3.07 8.22
N ASN A 655 11.94 2.23 8.06
CA ASN A 655 13.29 2.52 8.55
C ASN A 655 14.01 3.56 7.65
N VAL A 656 13.56 3.73 6.40
CA VAL A 656 14.18 4.61 5.40
C VAL A 656 13.30 5.83 5.20
N ASN A 657 13.74 6.98 5.74
CA ASN A 657 13.01 8.25 5.64
C ASN A 657 11.55 8.18 6.12
N GLN A 658 11.27 7.27 7.08
CA GLN A 658 9.93 7.01 7.62
C GLN A 658 8.90 6.64 6.53
N GLY A 659 9.34 5.98 5.46
CA GLY A 659 8.51 5.52 4.34
C GLY A 659 8.44 6.48 3.15
N CYS A 660 9.02 7.68 3.20
CA CYS A 660 9.10 8.59 2.04
C CYS A 660 9.71 7.88 0.81
N VAL A 661 9.10 8.03 -0.37
CA VAL A 661 9.52 7.35 -1.62
C VAL A 661 9.65 8.26 -2.83
N PHE A 662 9.25 9.54 -2.75
CA PHE A 662 9.26 10.46 -3.91
C PHE A 662 10.65 10.60 -4.55
N TYR A 663 11.74 10.44 -3.79
CA TYR A 663 13.11 10.38 -4.32
C TYR A 663 13.31 9.34 -5.43
N LYS A 664 12.60 8.21 -5.36
CA LYS A 664 12.66 7.16 -6.39
C LYS A 664 12.24 7.70 -7.75
N LEU A 665 11.20 8.53 -7.78
CA LEU A 665 10.67 9.09 -9.03
C LEU A 665 11.65 10.08 -9.65
N PHE A 666 12.19 11.01 -8.86
CA PHE A 666 13.23 11.95 -9.30
C PHE A 666 14.46 11.23 -9.86
N ILE A 667 15.00 10.28 -9.10
CA ILE A 667 16.23 9.58 -9.46
C ILE A 667 16.02 8.61 -10.64
N ARG A 668 14.83 8.01 -10.79
CA ARG A 668 14.51 7.18 -11.98
C ARG A 668 14.25 8.00 -13.23
N ALA A 669 13.71 9.23 -13.11
CA ALA A 669 13.46 10.12 -14.24
C ALA A 669 14.70 10.90 -14.70
N PHE A 670 15.60 11.24 -13.77
CA PHE A 670 16.83 12.01 -14.01
C PHE A 670 18.04 11.39 -13.25
N PRO A 671 18.46 10.15 -13.60
CA PRO A 671 19.52 9.41 -12.89
C PRO A 671 20.90 10.08 -12.93
N ASN A 672 21.10 11.03 -13.86
CA ASN A 672 22.34 11.77 -14.03
C ASN A 672 22.26 13.22 -13.51
N HIS A 673 21.30 13.57 -12.64
CA HIS A 673 21.14 14.95 -12.12
C HIS A 673 20.92 15.09 -10.62
N PHE A 674 20.38 14.05 -9.97
CA PHE A 674 20.19 14.03 -8.52
C PHE A 674 21.19 13.06 -7.89
N SER A 675 21.96 13.53 -6.91
CA SER A 675 22.73 12.66 -6.04
C SER A 675 21.79 11.76 -5.22
N TYR A 676 22.26 10.57 -4.85
CA TYR A 676 21.42 9.56 -4.17
C TYR A 676 20.75 10.05 -2.88
N ASN A 677 21.32 11.07 -2.24
CA ASN A 677 20.82 11.72 -1.03
C ASN A 677 20.49 13.21 -1.23
N SER A 678 20.24 13.68 -2.44
CA SER A 678 19.86 15.08 -2.69
C SER A 678 18.58 15.45 -1.94
N ILE A 679 18.62 16.49 -1.10
CA ILE A 679 17.43 16.95 -0.37
C ILE A 679 16.29 17.37 -1.32
N TYR A 680 16.64 17.83 -2.52
CA TYR A 680 15.71 18.19 -3.60
C TYR A 680 14.93 16.98 -4.15
N ALA A 681 15.49 15.76 -4.08
CA ALA A 681 14.77 14.54 -4.43
C ALA A 681 14.00 13.95 -3.23
N HIS A 682 14.56 14.04 -2.02
CA HIS A 682 14.01 13.35 -0.83
C HIS A 682 12.88 14.11 -0.13
N TYR A 683 12.92 15.45 -0.06
CA TYR A 683 11.87 16.24 0.61
C TYR A 683 11.41 17.47 -0.21
N PRO A 684 11.08 17.31 -1.52
CA PRO A 684 10.72 18.41 -2.43
C PRO A 684 9.47 19.23 -2.05
N LEU A 685 8.65 18.74 -1.10
CA LEU A 685 7.38 19.37 -0.72
C LEU A 685 7.52 20.49 0.32
N THR A 686 8.76 20.83 0.70
CA THR A 686 9.11 21.89 1.65
C THR A 686 10.41 22.49 1.16
N ILE A 687 10.56 23.81 1.21
CA ILE A 687 11.70 24.46 0.55
C ILE A 687 13.03 24.03 1.21
N PRO A 688 14.16 23.92 0.48
CA PRO A 688 15.42 23.37 1.00
C PRO A 688 15.94 24.09 2.26
N SER A 689 15.74 25.40 2.37
CA SER A 689 16.15 26.22 3.51
C SER A 689 15.31 25.97 4.78
N GLU A 690 14.10 25.43 4.66
CA GLU A 690 13.29 24.95 5.78
C GLU A 690 13.61 23.50 6.11
N ASN A 691 13.75 22.64 5.09
CA ASN A 691 14.22 21.26 5.27
C ASN A 691 15.53 21.19 6.06
N LYS A 692 16.43 22.16 5.89
CA LYS A 692 17.66 22.23 6.67
C LYS A 692 17.39 22.34 8.17
N LYS A 693 16.53 23.28 8.60
CA LYS A 693 16.12 23.45 10.00
C LYS A 693 15.43 22.21 10.55
N ILE A 694 14.62 21.54 9.71
CA ILE A 694 13.95 20.29 10.05
C ILE A 694 14.98 19.18 10.30
N MET A 695 15.91 18.95 9.38
CA MET A 695 16.92 17.89 9.54
C MET A 695 17.92 18.20 10.66
N GLU A 696 18.23 19.47 10.91
CA GLU A 696 18.99 19.91 12.10
C GLU A 696 18.24 19.56 13.40
N LYS A 697 16.94 19.89 13.50
CA LYS A 697 16.06 19.52 14.63
C LYS A 697 15.93 17.99 14.82
N LEU A 698 15.98 17.22 13.75
CA LEU A 698 15.84 15.75 13.76
C LEU A 698 17.16 15.00 13.96
N GLY A 699 18.33 15.68 13.92
CA GLY A 699 19.65 15.07 14.00
C GLY A 699 20.08 14.34 12.72
N ARG A 700 19.61 14.80 11.56
CA ARG A 700 19.70 14.11 10.24
C ARG A 700 20.31 14.97 9.13
N THR A 701 20.98 16.08 9.45
CA THR A 701 21.55 16.99 8.43
C THR A 701 22.57 16.32 7.52
N ASP A 702 23.36 15.39 8.07
CA ASP A 702 24.44 14.69 7.38
C ASP A 702 23.96 13.50 6.52
N ASP A 703 22.68 13.11 6.65
CA ASP A 703 22.08 12.10 5.76
C ASP A 703 22.03 12.59 4.30
N TYR A 704 21.92 13.92 4.09
CA TYR A 704 21.57 14.53 2.80
C TYR A 704 22.66 15.41 2.19
N SER A 705 22.65 15.46 0.86
CA SER A 705 23.35 16.48 0.08
C SER A 705 22.46 17.71 -0.07
N TRP A 706 23.00 18.86 0.31
CA TRP A 706 22.34 20.17 0.28
C TRP A 706 22.61 20.95 -1.03
N GLU A 707 23.45 20.39 -1.90
CA GLU A 707 23.79 20.95 -3.21
C GLU A 707 22.59 20.94 -4.16
N LYS A 708 22.54 21.92 -5.07
CA LYS A 708 21.51 21.96 -6.12
C LYS A 708 21.70 20.80 -7.11
N PRO A 709 20.61 20.24 -7.67
CA PRO A 709 20.69 19.27 -8.75
C PRO A 709 21.52 19.79 -9.93
N ALA A 710 22.45 18.99 -10.41
CA ALA A 710 23.43 19.36 -11.43
C ALA A 710 23.86 18.12 -12.21
N LYS A 711 24.25 18.32 -13.47
CA LYS A 711 24.58 17.22 -14.39
C LYS A 711 25.80 16.41 -13.92
N ILE A 712 25.54 15.18 -13.50
CA ILE A 712 26.51 14.14 -13.15
C ILE A 712 27.01 13.51 -14.45
N GLN A 713 28.29 13.14 -14.51
CA GLN A 713 28.86 12.47 -15.67
C GLN A 713 28.37 11.02 -15.75
N GLU A 714 27.81 10.63 -16.90
CA GLU A 714 27.29 9.29 -17.14
C GLU A 714 28.37 8.20 -17.02
N ARG A 715 28.05 7.12 -16.30
CA ARG A 715 28.94 5.97 -16.10
C ARG A 715 29.12 5.17 -17.40
N LYS A 716 30.32 5.18 -17.96
CA LYS A 716 30.69 4.33 -19.10
C LYS A 716 31.01 2.91 -18.63
N ASN A 717 30.22 1.93 -19.07
CA ASN A 717 30.49 0.52 -18.81
C ASN A 717 31.52 -0.03 -19.81
N ILE A 718 32.62 -0.59 -19.29
CA ILE A 718 33.67 -1.22 -20.08
C ILE A 718 33.50 -2.74 -19.99
N VAL A 719 33.22 -3.39 -21.12
CA VAL A 719 32.80 -4.81 -21.18
C VAL A 719 33.72 -5.71 -22.02
N THR A 720 34.72 -5.14 -22.71
CA THR A 720 35.72 -5.90 -23.48
C THR A 720 36.92 -6.25 -22.62
N TYR A 721 37.51 -7.43 -22.81
CA TYR A 721 38.69 -7.87 -22.04
C TYR A 721 39.84 -6.85 -22.11
N ASP A 722 40.19 -6.40 -23.31
CA ASP A 722 41.28 -5.42 -23.49
C ASP A 722 40.96 -4.07 -22.85
N GLY A 723 39.71 -3.60 -22.95
CA GLY A 723 39.27 -2.36 -22.31
C GLY A 723 39.34 -2.44 -20.78
N VAL A 724 38.86 -3.54 -20.19
CA VAL A 724 38.95 -3.81 -18.75
C VAL A 724 40.41 -3.89 -18.31
N LYS A 725 41.26 -4.59 -19.07
CA LYS A 725 42.70 -4.67 -18.82
C LYS A 725 43.36 -3.30 -18.86
N SER A 726 43.16 -2.51 -19.92
CA SER A 726 43.73 -1.17 -20.07
C SER A 726 43.33 -0.21 -18.96
N VAL A 727 42.10 -0.30 -18.44
CA VAL A 727 41.65 0.45 -17.26
C VAL A 727 42.38 -0.02 -16.00
N LEU A 728 42.35 -1.33 -15.72
CA LEU A 728 42.94 -1.90 -14.50
C LEU A 728 44.48 -1.80 -14.43
N THR A 729 45.17 -1.66 -15.58
CA THR A 729 46.62 -1.45 -15.61
C THR A 729 47.03 0.03 -15.59
N ASN A 730 46.09 0.98 -15.57
CA ASN A 730 46.38 2.42 -15.64
C ASN A 730 45.76 3.18 -14.44
N GLY A 731 46.27 2.91 -13.24
CA GLY A 731 45.84 3.55 -12.00
C GLY A 731 46.19 5.05 -11.88
N GLU A 732 47.02 5.60 -12.77
CA GLU A 732 47.25 7.06 -12.86
C GLU A 732 46.03 7.79 -13.45
N VAL A 733 45.27 7.12 -14.33
CA VAL A 733 44.07 7.67 -14.98
C VAL A 733 42.78 7.15 -14.34
N PHE A 734 42.78 5.90 -13.85
CA PHE A 734 41.58 5.20 -13.36
C PHE A 734 41.75 4.70 -11.91
N GLY A 735 41.80 5.62 -10.95
CA GLY A 735 41.91 5.29 -9.51
C GLY A 735 40.60 4.83 -8.85
N VAL A 736 40.70 4.01 -7.80
CA VAL A 736 39.54 3.38 -7.11
C VAL A 736 38.77 4.27 -6.11
N ASP A 737 38.63 5.58 -6.37
CA ASP A 737 37.95 6.52 -5.45
C ASP A 737 36.53 6.10 -5.03
N PRO A 738 35.64 5.58 -5.90
CA PRO A 738 34.31 5.12 -5.47
C PRO A 738 34.36 4.09 -4.33
N TRP A 739 35.31 3.15 -4.38
CA TRP A 739 35.53 2.17 -3.31
C TRP A 739 36.05 2.87 -2.05
N ARG A 740 36.98 3.82 -2.20
CA ARG A 740 37.48 4.64 -1.08
C ARG A 740 36.37 5.34 -0.33
N ARG A 741 35.38 5.91 -1.04
CA ARG A 741 34.20 6.54 -0.44
C ARG A 741 33.30 5.52 0.29
N GLY A 742 33.13 4.32 -0.26
CA GLY A 742 32.42 3.22 0.38
C GLY A 742 33.08 2.74 1.67
N PHE A 743 34.40 2.50 1.64
CA PHE A 743 35.20 2.20 2.84
C PHE A 743 35.16 3.34 3.87
N ALA A 744 35.26 4.60 3.43
CA ALA A 744 35.21 5.77 4.31
C ALA A 744 33.84 5.94 4.99
N PHE A 745 32.74 5.61 4.28
CA PHE A 745 31.40 5.67 4.81
C PHE A 745 31.16 4.62 5.90
N LEU A 746 31.54 3.36 5.66
CA LEU A 746 31.29 2.26 6.61
C LEU A 746 32.29 2.17 7.77
N MET A 747 33.56 2.52 7.53
CA MET A 747 34.68 2.32 8.47
C MET A 747 35.45 3.61 8.79
N GLY A 748 34.89 4.77 8.44
CA GLY A 748 35.46 6.08 8.76
C GLY A 748 36.81 6.37 8.11
N LYS A 749 37.54 7.33 8.67
CA LYS A 749 38.88 7.73 8.21
C LYS A 749 39.91 6.58 8.14
N PRO A 750 39.93 5.57 9.04
CA PRO A 750 40.76 4.39 8.87
C PRO A 750 40.39 3.56 7.63
N GLY A 751 39.10 3.37 7.36
CA GLY A 751 38.61 2.69 6.15
C GLY A 751 39.09 3.34 4.86
N ALA A 752 39.09 4.67 4.80
CA ALA A 752 39.60 5.44 3.65
C ALA A 752 41.10 5.21 3.31
N ASN A 753 41.82 4.48 4.17
CA ASN A 753 43.23 4.10 4.04
C ASN A 753 43.43 2.56 4.00
N PHE A 754 42.36 1.78 3.80
CA PHE A 754 42.42 0.33 3.62
C PHE A 754 43.13 -0.05 2.31
N MET A 755 43.70 -1.26 2.23
CA MET A 755 44.55 -1.68 1.10
C MET A 755 43.87 -1.70 -0.28
N LEU A 756 42.54 -1.71 -0.34
CA LEU A 756 41.72 -1.64 -1.56
C LEU A 756 41.06 -0.27 -1.76
N ALA A 757 41.37 0.71 -0.92
CA ALA A 757 40.78 2.05 -0.93
C ALA A 757 41.64 3.08 -1.70
N GLY A 758 42.59 2.64 -2.52
CA GLY A 758 43.42 3.51 -3.34
C GLY A 758 44.57 2.80 -4.05
N ASP A 759 45.30 3.59 -4.83
CA ASP A 759 46.41 3.17 -5.69
C ASP A 759 47.68 3.96 -5.36
N GLY A 760 48.83 3.47 -5.83
CA GLY A 760 50.15 3.96 -5.43
C GLY A 760 50.76 3.24 -4.23
N GLU A 761 51.96 3.67 -3.85
CA GLU A 761 52.90 2.95 -2.98
C GLU A 761 52.32 2.60 -1.59
N PHE A 762 51.77 3.58 -0.86
CA PHE A 762 51.14 3.38 0.46
C PHE A 762 50.07 2.27 0.48
N PHE A 763 49.31 2.11 -0.61
CA PHE A 763 48.30 1.06 -0.73
C PHE A 763 48.92 -0.27 -1.18
N ALA A 764 49.95 -0.23 -2.04
CA ALA A 764 50.71 -1.40 -2.45
C ALA A 764 51.47 -2.06 -1.27
N GLU A 765 52.10 -1.28 -0.40
CA GLU A 765 52.71 -1.77 0.85
C GLU A 765 51.70 -2.55 1.71
N ARG A 766 50.50 -1.98 1.92
CA ARG A 766 49.42 -2.64 2.69
C ARG A 766 48.89 -3.89 2.01
N ARG A 767 48.83 -3.92 0.67
CA ARG A 767 48.49 -5.13 -0.11
C ARG A 767 49.58 -6.20 0.04
N ASN A 768 50.86 -5.82 0.05
CA ASN A 768 51.98 -6.75 0.28
C ASN A 768 51.96 -7.30 1.71
N GLN A 769 51.79 -6.46 2.73
CA GLN A 769 51.67 -6.89 4.12
C GLN A 769 50.51 -7.90 4.31
N MET A 770 49.32 -7.59 3.79
CA MET A 770 48.18 -8.52 3.85
C MET A 770 48.44 -9.80 3.05
N LYS A 771 49.17 -9.71 1.93
CA LYS A 771 49.59 -10.88 1.15
C LYS A 771 50.52 -11.79 1.94
N GLU A 772 51.52 -11.22 2.63
CA GLU A 772 52.46 -11.95 3.49
C GLU A 772 51.77 -12.59 4.71
N CYS A 773 50.71 -11.97 5.24
CA CYS A 773 49.89 -12.58 6.29
C CYS A 773 49.02 -13.73 5.78
N LEU A 774 48.31 -13.58 4.65
CA LEU A 774 47.32 -14.56 4.18
C LEU A 774 47.91 -15.69 3.33
N TYR A 775 48.78 -15.37 2.36
CA TYR A 775 49.21 -16.29 1.30
C TYR A 775 50.46 -17.06 1.73
N GLN A 776 50.32 -17.84 2.81
CA GLN A 776 51.34 -18.76 3.31
C GLN A 776 51.69 -19.85 2.29
N ASP A 777 52.78 -20.59 2.56
CA ASP A 777 53.16 -21.75 1.75
C ASP A 777 51.96 -22.71 1.53
N LYS A 778 51.84 -23.22 0.30
CA LYS A 778 50.73 -24.07 -0.16
C LYS A 778 49.32 -23.45 -0.08
N TRP A 779 49.15 -22.13 0.12
CA TRP A 779 47.83 -21.48 0.24
C TRP A 779 46.77 -21.97 -0.77
N HIS A 780 47.09 -22.02 -2.07
CA HIS A 780 46.14 -22.49 -3.10
C HIS A 780 45.75 -23.98 -2.97
N GLU A 781 46.66 -24.83 -2.50
CA GLU A 781 46.39 -26.25 -2.18
C GLU A 781 45.46 -26.33 -0.96
N SER A 782 45.76 -25.58 0.10
CA SER A 782 44.95 -25.51 1.31
C SER A 782 43.53 -24.98 1.05
N VAL A 783 43.37 -23.93 0.24
CA VAL A 783 42.06 -23.39 -0.16
C VAL A 783 41.29 -24.41 -1.00
N LYS A 784 41.94 -25.08 -1.98
CA LYS A 784 41.30 -26.14 -2.77
C LYS A 784 40.80 -27.28 -1.86
N ASN A 785 41.68 -27.82 -1.01
CA ASN A 785 41.36 -28.91 -0.09
C ASN A 785 40.25 -28.52 0.90
N TYR A 786 40.17 -27.24 1.27
CA TYR A 786 39.08 -26.71 2.10
C TYR A 786 37.73 -26.76 1.35
N TYR A 787 37.64 -26.25 0.13
CA TYR A 787 36.40 -26.26 -0.64
C TYR A 787 35.96 -27.70 -1.00
N GLU A 788 36.90 -28.59 -1.35
CA GLU A 788 36.65 -30.02 -1.54
C GLU A 788 36.18 -30.73 -0.25
N SER A 789 36.40 -30.15 0.93
CA SER A 789 35.95 -30.69 2.23
C SER A 789 34.62 -30.10 2.70
N ILE A 790 34.38 -28.79 2.55
CA ILE A 790 33.16 -28.13 3.03
C ILE A 790 31.97 -28.31 2.09
N VAL A 791 32.17 -28.30 0.77
CA VAL A 791 31.07 -28.39 -0.21
C VAL A 791 30.32 -29.74 -0.10
N PRO A 792 30.98 -30.91 0.00
CA PRO A 792 30.26 -32.17 0.22
C PRO A 792 29.55 -32.25 1.58
N LYS A 793 30.08 -31.59 2.62
CA LYS A 793 29.41 -31.49 3.94
C LYS A 793 28.12 -30.66 3.85
N LEU A 794 28.18 -29.49 3.21
CA LEU A 794 27.02 -28.62 2.99
C LEU A 794 25.97 -29.29 2.10
N LEU A 795 26.41 -29.90 0.98
CA LEU A 795 25.53 -30.69 0.12
C LEU A 795 24.82 -31.80 0.91
N LYS A 796 25.51 -32.52 1.79
CA LYS A 796 24.91 -33.56 2.65
C LYS A 796 24.02 -32.99 3.76
N LYS A 797 24.36 -31.83 4.34
CA LYS A 797 23.57 -31.14 5.39
C LYS A 797 22.23 -30.63 4.84
N TRP A 798 22.24 -30.07 3.63
CA TRP A 798 21.13 -29.32 3.07
C TRP A 798 20.38 -30.05 1.94
N SER A 799 20.84 -31.20 1.47
CA SER A 799 20.03 -32.08 0.62
C SER A 799 18.95 -32.78 1.44
N TYR A 800 17.68 -32.53 1.11
CA TYR A 800 16.53 -33.21 1.71
C TYR A 800 15.78 -34.01 0.65
N ASN A 801 15.23 -35.17 1.04
CA ASN A 801 14.38 -35.97 0.16
C ASN A 801 12.97 -35.37 0.10
N ILE A 802 12.48 -35.08 -1.10
CA ILE A 802 11.14 -34.52 -1.33
C ILE A 802 10.11 -35.59 -1.74
N GLY A 803 10.52 -36.86 -1.79
CA GLY A 803 9.69 -37.99 -2.17
C GLY A 803 10.44 -38.98 -3.07
N GLY A 804 10.32 -40.27 -2.74
CA GLY A 804 10.92 -41.35 -3.53
C GLY A 804 12.43 -41.20 -3.67
N THR A 805 12.93 -41.22 -4.90
CA THR A 805 14.37 -41.07 -5.21
C THR A 805 14.84 -39.63 -5.36
N THR A 806 13.97 -38.63 -5.17
CA THR A 806 14.28 -37.24 -5.48
C THR A 806 14.76 -36.48 -4.24
N ASN A 807 16.00 -35.99 -4.30
CA ASN A 807 16.57 -35.06 -3.32
C ASN A 807 16.68 -33.66 -3.91
N GLN A 808 16.49 -32.63 -3.09
CA GLN A 808 16.60 -31.22 -3.49
C GLN A 808 17.50 -30.45 -2.50
N VAL A 809 18.17 -29.41 -2.99
CA VAL A 809 19.01 -28.46 -2.23
C VAL A 809 19.02 -27.12 -2.95
N ASP A 810 19.15 -26.00 -2.23
CA ASP A 810 19.42 -24.69 -2.84
C ASP A 810 20.94 -24.51 -2.96
N VAL A 811 21.48 -24.75 -4.16
CA VAL A 811 22.93 -24.71 -4.42
C VAL A 811 23.51 -23.31 -4.17
N ILE A 812 22.73 -22.24 -4.38
CA ILE A 812 23.21 -20.87 -4.19
C ILE A 812 23.16 -20.52 -2.70
N ARG A 813 21.99 -20.66 -2.07
CA ARG A 813 21.75 -20.22 -0.69
C ARG A 813 22.46 -21.08 0.36
N ASP A 814 22.49 -22.40 0.16
CA ASP A 814 22.87 -23.37 1.19
C ASP A 814 24.26 -23.99 0.97
N ILE A 815 24.80 -23.90 -0.24
CA ILE A 815 26.12 -24.44 -0.59
C ILE A 815 27.10 -23.31 -0.92
N ASP A 816 26.89 -22.56 -2.00
CA ASP A 816 27.87 -21.58 -2.49
C ASP A 816 28.06 -20.41 -1.52
N ASN A 817 26.98 -19.74 -1.14
CA ASN A 817 26.99 -18.64 -0.17
C ASN A 817 27.52 -19.13 1.19
N SER A 818 27.06 -20.28 1.68
CA SER A 818 27.47 -20.83 2.97
C SER A 818 28.95 -21.26 3.00
N ALA A 819 29.48 -21.85 1.92
CA ALA A 819 30.89 -22.25 1.85
C ALA A 819 31.82 -21.04 1.94
N HIS A 820 31.50 -19.94 1.24
CA HIS A 820 32.24 -18.69 1.31
C HIS A 820 32.14 -18.02 2.70
N VAL A 821 30.98 -18.12 3.37
CA VAL A 821 30.84 -17.65 4.77
C VAL A 821 31.70 -18.48 5.72
N TYR A 822 31.61 -19.81 5.70
CA TYR A 822 32.45 -20.68 6.53
C TYR A 822 33.95 -20.44 6.27
N PHE A 823 34.36 -20.20 5.02
CA PHE A 823 35.73 -19.82 4.68
C PHE A 823 36.14 -18.49 5.31
N ALA A 824 35.35 -17.43 5.12
CA ALA A 824 35.63 -16.11 5.68
C ALA A 824 35.65 -16.13 7.22
N SER A 825 34.75 -16.89 7.86
CA SER A 825 34.72 -17.06 9.31
C SER A 825 35.95 -17.79 9.84
N ASN A 826 36.45 -18.81 9.13
CA ASN A 826 37.66 -19.52 9.53
C ASN A 826 38.93 -18.67 9.37
N ILE A 827 39.01 -17.86 8.31
CA ILE A 827 40.19 -17.00 8.05
C ILE A 827 40.22 -15.76 8.94
N PHE A 828 39.07 -15.10 9.18
CA PHE A 828 38.99 -13.82 9.89
C PHE A 828 38.37 -13.91 11.29
N HIS A 829 38.16 -15.13 11.81
CA HIS A 829 37.55 -15.41 13.12
C HIS A 829 36.21 -14.67 13.36
N LEU A 830 35.39 -14.60 12.31
CA LEU A 830 34.08 -13.96 12.35
C LEU A 830 33.11 -14.75 13.26
N PRO A 831 32.15 -14.10 13.95
CA PRO A 831 31.30 -14.72 14.98
C PRO A 831 30.17 -15.60 14.39
N LEU A 832 30.51 -16.52 13.50
CA LEU A 832 29.60 -17.51 12.92
C LEU A 832 29.19 -18.55 13.96
N LYS A 833 27.90 -18.85 13.97
CA LYS A 833 27.25 -19.87 14.79
C LYS A 833 27.24 -21.20 14.05
N SER A 834 27.71 -22.26 14.70
CA SER A 834 27.74 -23.61 14.15
C SER A 834 27.58 -24.64 15.27
N GLU A 835 27.54 -25.93 14.92
CA GLU A 835 27.59 -27.02 15.91
C GLU A 835 28.92 -27.01 16.70
N GLU A 836 30.01 -26.59 16.05
CA GLU A 836 31.35 -26.45 16.64
C GLU A 836 31.47 -25.14 17.46
N ASN A 837 30.75 -24.08 17.08
CA ASN A 837 30.64 -22.81 17.81
C ASN A 837 29.17 -22.44 18.11
N PRO A 838 28.52 -23.09 19.09
CA PRO A 838 27.12 -22.81 19.43
C PRO A 838 26.90 -21.44 20.08
N LYS A 839 27.98 -20.74 20.47
CA LYS A 839 27.97 -19.38 21.02
C LYS A 839 28.19 -18.28 19.97
N GLY A 840 28.34 -18.64 18.69
CA GLY A 840 28.37 -17.67 17.60
C GLY A 840 27.08 -16.84 17.54
N VAL A 841 27.19 -15.64 16.96
CA VAL A 841 26.13 -14.63 16.95
C VAL A 841 25.20 -14.83 15.75
N TYR A 842 25.78 -14.95 14.55
CA TYR A 842 25.04 -15.03 13.28
C TYR A 842 25.05 -16.46 12.72
N THR A 843 23.94 -16.91 12.15
CA THR A 843 23.89 -18.10 11.27
C THR A 843 24.62 -17.87 9.94
N GLU A 844 24.81 -18.92 9.15
CA GLU A 844 25.41 -18.85 7.81
C GLU A 844 24.73 -17.80 6.92
N HIS A 845 23.40 -17.77 6.90
CA HIS A 845 22.63 -16.86 6.04
C HIS A 845 22.62 -15.43 6.58
N GLU A 846 22.56 -15.22 7.89
CA GLU A 846 22.66 -13.88 8.49
C GLU A 846 24.04 -13.27 8.22
N LEU A 847 25.12 -14.02 8.44
CA LEU A 847 26.47 -13.53 8.18
C LEU A 847 26.73 -13.32 6.68
N TYR A 848 26.14 -14.15 5.80
CA TYR A 848 26.13 -13.87 4.36
C TYR A 848 25.49 -12.52 4.05
N MET A 849 24.28 -12.26 4.55
CA MET A 849 23.57 -11.00 4.28
C MET A 849 24.32 -9.78 4.82
N VAL A 850 24.92 -9.88 6.01
CA VAL A 850 25.80 -8.85 6.59
C VAL A 850 26.96 -8.54 5.64
N LEU A 851 27.71 -9.57 5.21
CA LEU A 851 28.87 -9.40 4.32
C LEU A 851 28.47 -8.92 2.93
N ALA A 852 27.33 -9.37 2.39
CA ALA A 852 26.80 -8.95 1.10
C ALA A 852 26.40 -7.47 1.11
N VAL A 853 25.74 -6.97 2.15
CA VAL A 853 25.40 -5.54 2.29
C VAL A 853 26.67 -4.68 2.39
N ILE A 854 27.66 -5.12 3.17
CA ILE A 854 28.98 -4.45 3.25
C ILE A 854 29.64 -4.38 1.86
N PHE A 855 29.70 -5.50 1.15
CA PHE A 855 30.28 -5.58 -0.19
C PHE A 855 29.53 -4.68 -1.20
N ILE A 856 28.20 -4.73 -1.21
CA ILE A 856 27.37 -3.90 -2.08
C ILE A 856 27.61 -2.42 -1.81
N VAL A 857 27.63 -1.96 -0.55
CA VAL A 857 27.85 -0.54 -0.24
C VAL A 857 29.26 -0.06 -0.61
N ILE A 858 30.29 -0.92 -0.50
CA ILE A 858 31.67 -0.56 -0.86
C ILE A 858 31.88 -0.54 -2.38
N PHE A 859 31.52 -1.62 -3.08
CA PHE A 859 31.92 -1.84 -4.47
C PHE A 859 30.84 -1.48 -5.50
N PHE A 860 29.57 -1.54 -5.11
CA PHE A 860 28.40 -1.24 -5.96
C PHE A 860 27.53 -0.10 -5.42
N GLY A 861 27.98 0.61 -4.37
CA GLY A 861 27.16 1.57 -3.64
C GLY A 861 26.57 2.65 -4.53
N ASP A 862 27.29 3.04 -5.59
CA ASP A 862 26.91 4.13 -6.51
C ASP A 862 26.39 3.61 -7.87
N VAL A 863 25.98 2.33 -7.98
CA VAL A 863 25.52 1.70 -9.24
C VAL A 863 24.04 1.94 -9.54
N ASP A 864 23.17 1.87 -8.53
CA ASP A 864 21.76 2.28 -8.63
C ASP A 864 21.48 3.36 -7.58
N PRO A 865 21.53 4.65 -7.95
CA PRO A 865 21.31 5.77 -7.03
C PRO A 865 19.95 5.74 -6.30
N ALA A 866 18.93 5.05 -6.84
CA ALA A 866 17.63 4.90 -6.18
C ALA A 866 17.63 3.79 -5.10
N LYS A 867 18.69 2.98 -5.03
CA LYS A 867 18.92 1.97 -3.99
C LYS A 867 20.07 2.34 -3.06
N THR A 868 20.98 3.22 -3.47
CA THR A 868 22.13 3.66 -2.65
C THR A 868 21.72 4.19 -1.28
N PHE A 869 20.69 5.04 -1.19
CA PHE A 869 20.25 5.61 0.08
C PHE A 869 19.80 4.54 1.11
N PRO A 870 18.81 3.67 0.81
CA PRO A 870 18.45 2.58 1.74
C PRO A 870 19.61 1.62 2.02
N LEU A 871 20.40 1.24 1.01
CA LEU A 871 21.56 0.34 1.21
C LEU A 871 22.58 0.92 2.19
N ARG A 872 22.88 2.23 2.09
CA ARG A 872 23.79 2.92 3.02
C ARG A 872 23.19 3.05 4.43
N ALA A 873 21.89 3.34 4.53
CA ALA A 873 21.18 3.42 5.82
C ALA A 873 21.17 2.09 6.58
N THR A 874 20.96 0.95 5.88
CA THR A 874 21.04 -0.40 6.48
C THR A 874 22.49 -0.83 6.73
N GLY A 875 23.42 -0.53 5.81
CA GLY A 875 24.78 -1.06 5.85
C GLY A 875 25.66 -0.49 6.96
N LEU A 876 25.47 0.77 7.35
CA LEU A 876 26.32 1.40 8.38
C LEU A 876 26.15 0.76 9.77
N PRO A 877 24.93 0.62 10.35
CA PRO A 877 24.75 -0.07 11.63
C PRO A 877 25.26 -1.52 11.60
N VAL A 878 24.92 -2.25 10.52
CA VAL A 878 25.33 -3.65 10.31
C VAL A 878 26.86 -3.81 10.30
N THR A 879 27.59 -2.89 9.66
CA THR A 879 29.06 -2.92 9.67
C THR A 879 29.62 -2.62 11.06
N GLN A 880 29.03 -1.65 11.77
CA GLN A 880 29.49 -1.28 13.10
C GLN A 880 29.30 -2.42 14.11
N ASP A 881 28.20 -3.17 14.04
CA ASP A 881 27.94 -4.27 14.96
C ASP A 881 28.80 -5.50 14.69
N LEU A 882 29.03 -5.88 13.43
CA LEU A 882 30.04 -6.89 13.09
C LEU A 882 31.44 -6.43 13.51
N GLY A 883 31.78 -5.15 13.27
CA GLY A 883 33.07 -4.56 13.63
C GLY A 883 33.39 -4.66 15.13
N LYS A 884 32.42 -4.32 16.00
CA LYS A 884 32.56 -4.47 17.46
C LYS A 884 32.84 -5.91 17.88
N LEU A 885 32.17 -6.89 17.24
CA LEU A 885 32.35 -8.30 17.55
C LEU A 885 33.73 -8.82 17.09
N VAL A 886 34.20 -8.41 15.91
CA VAL A 886 35.55 -8.74 15.42
C VAL A 886 36.62 -8.07 16.29
N GLU A 887 36.44 -6.81 16.68
CA GLU A 887 37.33 -6.11 17.60
C GLU A 887 37.40 -6.80 18.97
N GLN A 888 36.27 -7.28 19.52
CA GLN A 888 36.25 -8.05 20.76
C GLN A 888 36.98 -9.39 20.63
N ASN A 889 36.78 -10.12 19.52
CA ASN A 889 37.51 -11.37 19.26
C ASN A 889 39.02 -11.13 19.15
N VAL A 890 39.46 -10.12 18.40
CA VAL A 890 40.89 -9.77 18.28
C VAL A 890 41.48 -9.34 19.62
N ASN A 891 40.76 -8.55 20.42
CA ASN A 891 41.18 -8.14 21.78
C ASN A 891 41.14 -9.26 22.83
N PHE A 892 40.48 -10.39 22.54
CA PHE A 892 40.53 -11.59 23.36
C PHE A 892 41.72 -12.46 22.93
N ILE A 893 41.90 -12.68 21.63
CA ILE A 893 43.02 -13.48 21.09
C ILE A 893 44.36 -12.84 21.43
N SER A 894 44.51 -11.51 21.34
CA SER A 894 45.77 -10.79 21.63
C SER A 894 46.17 -10.72 23.11
N LYS A 895 45.40 -11.34 24.01
CA LYS A 895 45.65 -11.40 25.47
C LYS A 895 45.87 -12.82 25.99
N ASN A 896 45.84 -13.82 25.10
CA ASN A 896 46.13 -15.23 25.38
C ASN A 896 47.33 -15.70 24.56
#